data_AF-A0A417YXG6-F1
#
_entry.id   AF-A0A417YXG6-F1
#
_cell.length_a   1.000
_cell.length_b   1.000
_cell.length_c   1.000
_cell.angle_alpha   90.00
_cell.angle_beta   90.00
_cell.angle_gamma   90.00
#
_symmetry.space_group_name_H-M   'P 1'
#
loop_
_entity.id
_entity.type
_entity.pdbx_description
1 polymer ?
#
loop_
_entity_poly.entity_id
_entity_poly.type
_entity_poly.pdbx_seq_one_letter_code
_entity_poly.pdbx_strand_id
1 'polypeptide(L)'
;MIRGLSFMIQAKGQHDATKIVKGVLSGLHHFFETKNEVAYTHKVKQLGQKYGSGEQVIAFCGHFSAGKSSLINQLAGEEILPSSPIPTSANLVRVKSGDEYAKVYFKKDTPWLYLPPYDYNTVKSHCLDGDEITEIEISRQSTILPEETVILDTPGIDSVDDAHRIATESAIHLADLVFYVMDYNHVQSGVNFLFTKDLQDAGKKVYLVVNQIDKHQETELSFTSFKESVLSSFRSWGVEPAGVFYTSLKNPEHPENQYRELETFIRSKAAEKSGLETSMIAAAAQLAEDFLQKEKESQSDERDILLNLISDRAHSGEESVSEKIARLEQALNENAKRMDTARSELDKEVSRILQNAYLMPFETRELAKDYLESVQPGFKVGFIFSAGKTNAEKKSRKEAFLNDVSEKTKQQAEWHLRELFLHTLKEKGIRNSELLDLAGSYRIPINESLIEKPVKKGALLSGDYVLTYTDELMAEIKKTARNQLSGFKRTYLDYLGEIAEEERVKVQQELDRLAQWQDAERRLSALNKAISNTKQRLDEILQGEGALDGSSPEWLFHQGEENLKIIRDGLTPENKPVEVEDVHKKLPAKSTSPEKMGTIKADLPDRLRQAAEIVSGLPGFNHLAAELRERAGKLENRKYTAALFGAFSAGKSSFANALMGKKVLPVSPNPTTAAICGIKPVDDTHPHGTVVVKMKDQTSLLADVNQALKGFAREVSSFDEALDTIRDLEHHSFQGDTVEKANLSFLHAFKRGFENERTNIGKLIEAEYEQFSEFVSKEEKSCFAEWIDLYYDCPFTRKGITLVDTPGADSINARHTEVAFNYIKNADAILFVTYYNHAFSRADREFLIQLGRVKEVFELDKMFFMINAIDLAKDESEKDLVVSYVKGQLEQYGIRNPALHTVSSLLGLKEKEGADAGTDTGIPLFEDTFYRFISEGLAKMAFASAEEELIRVSKRIDSLLQSASEDRSKAAENISRLKDQQGRMKDFLQSQSSAQLKKRVVQEAEELVHYCKQRVFLRFNDFFRESFNPAVLNGRGGTVKKALHSALEDLLDSLGHDLAQEMRATALRIERFVSISMNEQKDGLEKDLATMCEGLSFSETKLPEPEGLGFSAAFANTDRSIFSKQLSLFKNPKDFFEKNGKRAMQEQLQAVLSTEADSYLNEQSERLAAYGSRLAEEAFTTIIEDALEQAEDFISSLQELFGGGLDVQQLQDSLNEMTLLLK
;
A
#
# COMPACT_ATOMS: atom_id res chain seq x y z
N MET A 1 25.06 26.93 -20.92
CA MET A 1 24.85 28.23 -21.60
C MET A 1 25.25 29.41 -20.69
N ILE A 2 24.71 29.50 -19.46
CA ILE A 2 24.93 30.60 -18.48
C ILE A 2 26.42 30.90 -18.17
N ARG A 3 27.27 29.89 -17.95
CA ARG A 3 28.72 30.08 -17.68
C ARG A 3 29.48 30.78 -18.82
N GLY A 4 29.03 30.66 -20.08
CA GLY A 4 29.67 31.31 -21.23
C GLY A 4 29.36 32.80 -21.32
N LEU A 5 28.14 33.21 -20.93
CA LEU A 5 27.70 34.60 -20.90
C LEU A 5 28.32 35.38 -19.73
N SER A 6 28.42 34.80 -18.53
CA SER A 6 29.13 35.45 -17.39
C SER A 6 30.60 35.73 -17.70
N PHE A 7 31.28 34.81 -18.41
CA PHE A 7 32.67 35.00 -18.81
C PHE A 7 32.82 36.11 -19.87
N MET A 8 31.87 36.23 -20.80
CA MET A 8 31.82 37.34 -21.78
C MET A 8 31.57 38.70 -21.12
N ILE A 9 30.78 38.75 -20.06
CA ILE A 9 30.42 39.98 -19.33
C ILE A 9 31.57 40.45 -18.43
N GLN A 10 32.32 39.54 -17.81
CA GLN A 10 33.51 39.89 -17.02
C GLN A 10 34.71 40.32 -17.88
N ALA A 11 34.79 39.87 -19.14
CA ALA A 11 35.90 40.17 -20.06
C ALA A 11 35.71 41.47 -20.88
N LYS A 12 34.50 42.04 -20.91
CA LYS A 12 34.17 43.28 -21.63
C LYS A 12 33.72 44.35 -20.63
N GLY A 13 34.12 45.62 -20.83
CA GLY A 13 33.85 46.70 -19.87
C GLY A 13 32.34 46.92 -19.58
N GLN A 14 32.04 47.69 -18.53
CA GLN A 14 30.68 47.98 -18.02
C GLN A 14 29.65 48.36 -19.12
N HIS A 15 30.09 49.06 -20.18
CA HIS A 15 29.23 49.49 -21.27
C HIS A 15 28.74 48.35 -22.19
N ASP A 16 29.53 47.27 -22.35
CA ASP A 16 29.17 46.10 -23.18
C ASP A 16 28.22 45.15 -22.43
N ALA A 17 28.29 45.09 -21.10
CA ALA A 17 27.43 44.27 -20.25
C ALA A 17 25.96 44.76 -20.26
N THR A 18 25.75 46.07 -20.11
CA THR A 18 24.41 46.69 -20.14
C THR A 18 23.69 46.47 -21.46
N LYS A 19 24.42 46.51 -22.59
CA LYS A 19 23.85 46.33 -23.92
C LYS A 19 23.33 44.90 -24.15
N ILE A 20 24.01 43.91 -23.58
CA ILE A 20 23.61 42.49 -23.65
C ILE A 20 22.37 42.23 -22.79
N VAL A 21 22.34 42.71 -21.53
CA VAL A 21 21.18 42.55 -20.63
C VAL A 21 19.93 43.20 -21.23
N LYS A 22 20.04 44.44 -21.71
CA LYS A 22 18.91 45.15 -22.35
C LYS A 22 18.45 44.47 -23.64
N GLY A 23 19.36 43.92 -24.42
CA GLY A 23 19.04 43.18 -25.65
C GLY A 23 18.24 41.91 -25.40
N VAL A 24 18.66 41.08 -24.44
CA VAL A 24 17.97 39.83 -24.08
C VAL A 24 16.59 40.10 -23.49
N LEU A 25 16.47 41.05 -22.56
CA LEU A 25 15.18 41.41 -21.96
C LEU A 25 14.21 42.00 -22.99
N SER A 26 14.70 42.83 -23.91
CA SER A 26 13.86 43.39 -25.00
C SER A 26 13.39 42.30 -25.97
N GLY A 27 14.28 41.35 -26.31
CA GLY A 27 13.95 40.22 -27.20
C GLY A 27 12.91 39.29 -26.60
N LEU A 28 13.03 38.94 -25.31
CA LEU A 28 12.05 38.11 -24.60
C LEU A 28 10.71 38.85 -24.44
N HIS A 29 10.75 40.15 -24.13
CA HIS A 29 9.54 40.96 -24.03
C HIS A 29 8.78 40.97 -25.36
N HIS A 30 9.46 41.25 -26.48
CA HIS A 30 8.83 41.25 -27.79
C HIS A 30 8.26 39.87 -28.16
N PHE A 31 8.98 38.79 -27.84
CA PHE A 31 8.50 37.44 -28.09
C PHE A 31 7.20 37.14 -27.30
N PHE A 32 7.17 37.42 -26.00
CA PHE A 32 5.96 37.19 -25.19
C PHE A 32 4.80 38.12 -25.57
N GLU A 33 5.09 39.35 -26.00
CA GLU A 33 4.10 40.30 -26.50
C GLU A 33 3.46 39.81 -27.81
N THR A 34 4.26 39.33 -28.77
CA THR A 34 3.73 38.75 -30.03
C THR A 34 2.91 37.48 -29.83
N LYS A 35 3.11 36.77 -28.71
CA LYS A 35 2.33 35.59 -28.29
C LYS A 35 1.11 35.95 -27.43
N ASN A 36 0.84 37.23 -27.17
CA ASN A 36 -0.21 37.70 -26.26
C ASN A 36 -0.10 37.15 -24.82
N GLU A 37 1.09 36.77 -24.39
CA GLU A 37 1.33 36.17 -23.08
C GLU A 37 1.63 37.25 -22.05
N VAL A 38 0.55 37.89 -21.60
CA VAL A 38 0.56 39.06 -20.72
C VAL A 38 1.36 38.79 -19.45
N ALA A 39 1.24 37.60 -18.85
CA ALA A 39 1.96 37.24 -17.63
C ALA A 39 3.49 37.19 -17.81
N TYR A 40 3.99 36.64 -18.91
CA TYR A 40 5.43 36.53 -19.16
C TYR A 40 6.03 37.81 -19.72
N THR A 41 5.25 38.51 -20.55
CA THR A 41 5.54 39.89 -20.93
C THR A 41 5.68 40.75 -19.68
N HIS A 42 4.77 40.58 -18.71
CA HIS A 42 4.82 41.24 -17.42
C HIS A 42 6.01 40.78 -16.57
N LYS A 43 6.34 39.48 -16.47
CA LYS A 43 7.52 38.99 -15.73
C LYS A 43 8.83 39.54 -16.31
N VAL A 44 8.96 39.61 -17.64
CA VAL A 44 10.13 40.23 -18.29
C VAL A 44 10.13 41.74 -18.10
N LYS A 45 8.95 42.38 -18.12
CA LYS A 45 8.79 43.80 -17.77
C LYS A 45 9.15 44.05 -16.29
N GLN A 46 8.79 43.17 -15.36
CA GLN A 46 9.18 43.23 -13.95
C GLN A 46 10.69 43.08 -13.79
N LEU A 47 11.33 42.16 -14.54
CA LEU A 47 12.79 42.07 -14.57
C LEU A 47 13.44 43.33 -15.17
N GLY A 48 12.85 43.90 -16.24
CA GLY A 48 13.30 45.14 -16.86
C GLY A 48 13.15 46.35 -15.96
N GLN A 49 12.01 46.47 -15.26
CA GLN A 49 11.72 47.51 -14.28
C GLN A 49 12.56 47.35 -13.02
N LYS A 50 12.75 46.12 -12.51
CA LYS A 50 13.70 45.83 -11.42
C LYS A 50 15.11 46.27 -11.80
N TYR A 51 15.54 45.96 -13.02
CA TYR A 51 16.83 46.42 -13.54
C TYR A 51 16.91 47.95 -13.68
N GLY A 52 15.80 48.61 -13.98
CA GLY A 52 15.69 50.07 -14.10
C GLY A 52 15.54 50.83 -12.77
N SER A 53 14.88 50.24 -11.76
CA SER A 53 14.64 50.82 -10.42
C SER A 53 15.79 50.54 -9.46
N GLY A 54 16.55 49.48 -9.68
CA GLY A 54 17.66 49.09 -8.81
C GLY A 54 17.24 48.43 -7.50
N GLU A 55 15.99 47.93 -7.40
CA GLU A 55 15.43 47.27 -6.20
C GLU A 55 16.09 45.92 -5.90
N GLN A 56 16.27 45.64 -4.60
CA GLN A 56 16.83 44.40 -4.09
C GLN A 56 15.75 43.54 -3.39
N VAL A 57 15.67 42.25 -3.77
CA VAL A 57 14.59 41.36 -3.33
C VAL A 57 15.11 40.25 -2.41
N ILE A 58 14.48 40.09 -1.24
CA ILE A 58 14.80 39.08 -0.23
C ILE A 58 13.63 38.10 -0.10
N ALA A 59 13.88 36.81 -0.29
CA ALA A 59 12.85 35.77 -0.18
C ALA A 59 13.00 34.92 1.09
N PHE A 60 11.88 34.62 1.74
CA PHE A 60 11.77 33.64 2.82
C PHE A 60 11.12 32.35 2.29
N CYS A 61 11.86 31.24 2.34
CA CYS A 61 11.46 29.92 1.85
C CYS A 61 11.55 28.89 2.99
N GLY A 62 10.94 27.71 2.87
CA GLY A 62 11.00 26.71 3.94
C GLY A 62 9.82 25.77 4.01
N HIS A 63 9.92 24.79 4.90
CA HIS A 63 8.89 23.76 5.14
C HIS A 63 7.54 24.36 5.56
N PHE A 64 6.46 23.59 5.35
CA PHE A 64 5.15 23.98 5.86
C PHE A 64 5.20 24.07 7.40
N SER A 65 4.50 25.04 8.00
CA SER A 65 4.50 25.30 9.46
C SER A 65 5.83 25.73 10.10
N ALA A 66 6.91 25.97 9.32
CA ALA A 66 8.20 26.44 9.84
C ALA A 66 8.19 27.86 10.45
N GLY A 67 7.06 28.58 10.37
CA GLY A 67 6.88 29.92 10.94
C GLY A 67 7.38 31.09 10.08
N LYS A 68 7.39 30.93 8.74
CA LYS A 68 7.81 31.95 7.75
C LYS A 68 7.00 33.24 7.86
N SER A 69 5.68 33.17 7.68
CA SER A 69 4.80 34.34 7.70
C SER A 69 4.78 35.04 9.06
N SER A 70 4.92 34.28 10.16
CA SER A 70 5.09 34.83 11.51
C SER A 70 6.41 35.63 11.64
N LEU A 71 7.51 35.14 11.05
CA LEU A 71 8.79 35.83 11.06
C LEU A 71 8.75 37.13 10.24
N ILE A 72 8.06 37.12 9.10
CA ILE A 72 7.87 38.30 8.25
C ILE A 72 7.01 39.35 8.95
N ASN A 73 5.93 38.95 9.62
CA ASN A 73 5.12 39.86 10.44
C ASN A 73 5.95 40.55 11.52
N GLN A 74 6.80 39.79 12.21
CA GLN A 74 7.67 40.35 13.24
C GLN A 74 8.69 41.35 12.66
N LEU A 75 9.26 41.06 11.49
CA LEU A 75 10.18 41.97 10.79
C LEU A 75 9.50 43.23 10.28
N ALA A 76 8.22 43.14 9.92
CA ALA A 76 7.40 44.27 9.51
C ALA A 76 6.91 45.13 10.68
N GLY A 77 6.96 44.61 11.92
CA GLY A 77 6.53 45.30 13.14
C GLY A 77 5.02 45.26 13.42
N GLU A 78 4.23 44.63 12.54
CA GLU A 78 2.78 44.49 12.63
C GLU A 78 2.35 43.12 12.08
N GLU A 79 1.19 42.60 12.50
CA GLU A 79 0.68 41.32 12.00
C GLU A 79 -0.04 41.52 10.65
N ILE A 80 0.66 41.26 9.54
CA ILE A 80 0.23 41.59 8.18
C ILE A 80 -0.22 40.33 7.40
N LEU A 81 0.39 39.18 7.68
CA LEU A 81 0.16 37.88 7.03
C LEU A 81 -0.56 36.89 7.96
N PRO A 82 -1.38 35.96 7.42
CA PRO A 82 -1.99 34.87 8.19
C PRO A 82 -0.93 33.82 8.62
N SER A 83 -1.19 33.12 9.72
CA SER A 83 -0.33 32.01 10.21
C SER A 83 -1.19 30.76 10.47
N SER A 84 -0.97 29.68 9.72
CA SER A 84 -1.68 28.38 9.83
C SER A 84 -0.70 27.20 9.71
N PRO A 85 -0.91 26.05 10.40
CA PRO A 85 -0.08 24.84 10.35
C PRO A 85 -0.49 23.84 9.25
N ILE A 86 -1.49 24.18 8.44
CA ILE A 86 -1.96 23.37 7.30
C ILE A 86 -1.61 24.09 6.00
N PRO A 87 -1.20 23.37 4.93
CA PRO A 87 -0.81 23.94 3.63
C PRO A 87 -1.60 25.20 3.23
N THR A 88 -0.97 26.38 3.29
CA THR A 88 -1.53 27.66 2.83
C THR A 88 -1.47 27.75 1.31
N SER A 89 -2.50 28.35 0.72
CA SER A 89 -2.68 28.50 -0.72
C SER A 89 -1.55 29.27 -1.43
N ALA A 90 -1.43 29.08 -2.75
CA ALA A 90 -0.29 29.46 -3.58
C ALA A 90 -0.14 30.99 -3.92
N ASN A 91 -0.28 31.89 -2.94
CA ASN A 91 -0.16 33.35 -3.13
C ASN A 91 1.24 33.90 -2.88
N LEU A 92 1.67 34.91 -3.66
CA LEU A 92 2.91 35.67 -3.43
C LEU A 92 2.62 36.97 -2.68
N VAL A 93 3.29 37.23 -1.56
CA VAL A 93 3.12 38.49 -0.81
C VAL A 93 4.41 39.31 -0.79
N ARG A 94 4.31 40.58 -1.19
CA ARG A 94 5.39 41.57 -1.25
C ARG A 94 5.22 42.61 -0.16
N VAL A 95 6.25 42.79 0.66
CA VAL A 95 6.29 43.83 1.68
C VAL A 95 7.44 44.80 1.36
N LYS A 96 7.15 46.10 1.30
CA LYS A 96 8.15 47.14 0.97
C LYS A 96 8.04 48.39 1.86
N SER A 97 9.14 49.13 1.91
CA SER A 97 9.25 50.41 2.65
C SER A 97 8.86 51.58 1.74
N GLY A 98 7.98 52.47 2.21
CA GLY A 98 7.46 53.61 1.42
C GLY A 98 6.14 54.16 1.95
N ASP A 99 5.45 54.98 1.15
CA ASP A 99 4.14 55.54 1.50
C ASP A 99 3.12 54.44 1.84
N GLU A 100 2.25 54.67 2.83
CA GLU A 100 1.35 53.64 3.35
C GLU A 100 0.23 53.28 2.36
N TYR A 101 0.18 52.02 1.95
CA TYR A 101 -0.94 51.44 1.20
C TYR A 101 -0.90 49.91 1.19
N ALA A 102 -2.04 49.28 0.90
CA ALA A 102 -2.08 47.90 0.43
C ALA A 102 -2.60 47.90 -1.00
N LYS A 103 -1.88 47.23 -1.90
CA LYS A 103 -2.29 47.01 -3.28
C LYS A 103 -2.54 45.51 -3.48
N VAL A 104 -3.80 45.17 -3.71
CA VAL A 104 -4.20 43.78 -3.96
C VAL A 104 -4.32 43.57 -5.47
N TYR A 105 -3.53 42.63 -6.00
CA TYR A 105 -3.59 42.22 -7.39
C TYR A 105 -4.48 40.99 -7.49
N PHE A 106 -5.68 41.25 -7.99
CA PHE A 106 -6.66 40.23 -8.31
C PHE A 106 -6.33 39.61 -9.67
N LYS A 107 -6.65 38.32 -9.85
CA LYS A 107 -6.47 37.62 -11.13
C LYS A 107 -7.20 38.30 -12.31
N LYS A 108 -8.30 39.04 -12.05
CA LYS A 108 -9.23 39.54 -13.07
C LYS A 108 -9.68 41.01 -12.94
N ASP A 109 -9.31 41.72 -11.89
CA ASP A 109 -9.76 43.11 -11.61
C ASP A 109 -8.61 44.13 -11.64
N THR A 110 -8.94 45.41 -11.88
CA THR A 110 -7.98 46.51 -11.70
C THR A 110 -7.43 46.48 -10.29
N PRO A 111 -6.11 46.64 -10.06
CA PRO A 111 -5.53 46.60 -8.72
C PRO A 111 -6.23 47.58 -7.77
N TRP A 112 -6.62 47.10 -6.60
CA TRP A 112 -7.22 47.95 -5.58
C TRP A 112 -6.12 48.56 -4.75
N LEU A 113 -6.07 49.88 -4.75
CA LEU A 113 -5.21 50.63 -3.86
C LEU A 113 -6.03 51.00 -2.63
N TYR A 114 -5.75 50.32 -1.52
CA TYR A 114 -6.24 50.69 -0.21
C TYR A 114 -5.34 51.79 0.35
N LEU A 115 -5.88 53.00 0.39
CA LEU A 115 -5.23 54.12 1.06
C LEU A 115 -5.71 54.17 2.53
N PRO A 116 -4.84 54.46 3.49
CA PRO A 116 -5.23 54.54 4.90
C PRO A 116 -6.40 55.54 5.13
N PRO A 117 -7.34 55.22 6.05
CA PRO A 117 -7.48 53.99 6.82
C PRO A 117 -8.32 52.91 6.10
N TYR A 118 -7.91 51.63 6.20
CA TYR A 118 -8.61 50.46 5.62
C TYR A 118 -8.63 49.28 6.60
N ASP A 119 -9.54 48.30 6.42
CA ASP A 119 -9.63 47.11 7.28
C ASP A 119 -8.58 46.05 6.92
N TYR A 120 -7.70 45.76 7.89
CA TYR A 120 -6.63 44.78 7.76
C TYR A 120 -7.11 43.34 7.72
N ASN A 121 -8.24 43.03 8.37
CA ASN A 121 -8.77 41.65 8.37
C ASN A 121 -9.23 41.24 6.97
N THR A 122 -9.80 42.18 6.22
CA THR A 122 -10.16 42.01 4.81
C THR A 122 -8.92 41.74 3.94
N VAL A 123 -7.80 42.43 4.16
CA VAL A 123 -6.55 42.16 3.42
C VAL A 123 -5.90 40.83 3.85
N LYS A 124 -6.06 40.40 5.11
CA LYS A 124 -5.58 39.10 5.61
C LYS A 124 -6.35 37.91 5.05
N SER A 125 -7.68 38.01 4.93
CA SER A 125 -8.48 36.95 4.30
C SER A 125 -8.06 36.72 2.86
N HIS A 126 -7.67 37.79 2.17
CA HIS A 126 -7.13 37.74 0.81
C HIS A 126 -5.78 37.00 0.71
N CYS A 127 -4.95 36.98 1.76
CA CYS A 127 -3.71 36.19 1.77
C CYS A 127 -3.95 34.67 1.80
N LEU A 128 -5.10 34.22 2.34
CA LEU A 128 -5.49 32.80 2.43
C LEU A 128 -6.23 32.28 1.17
N ASP A 129 -6.55 33.18 0.24
CA ASP A 129 -7.33 32.88 -0.96
C ASP A 129 -6.40 32.81 -2.17
N GLY A 130 -5.79 31.64 -2.39
CA GLY A 130 -4.92 31.38 -3.55
C GLY A 130 -5.67 31.24 -4.88
N ASP A 131 -7.00 31.21 -4.81
CA ASP A 131 -7.86 30.91 -5.93
C ASP A 131 -8.20 32.19 -6.70
N GLU A 132 -8.36 33.34 -6.02
CA GLU A 132 -8.70 34.62 -6.66
C GLU A 132 -7.54 35.63 -6.75
N ILE A 133 -6.52 35.49 -5.90
CA ILE A 133 -5.45 36.48 -5.76
C ILE A 133 -4.15 35.95 -6.36
N THR A 134 -3.34 36.85 -6.93
CA THR A 134 -2.02 36.50 -7.46
C THR A 134 -0.89 37.07 -6.63
N GLU A 135 -1.03 38.33 -6.23
CA GLU A 135 0.02 39.09 -5.60
C GLU A 135 -0.61 40.12 -4.65
N ILE A 136 -0.03 40.28 -3.47
CA ILE A 136 -0.42 41.34 -2.53
C ILE A 136 0.83 42.17 -2.26
N GLU A 137 0.77 43.45 -2.57
CA GLU A 137 1.84 44.40 -2.27
C GLU A 137 1.43 45.28 -1.09
N ILE A 138 2.24 45.31 -0.05
CA ILE A 138 1.98 46.06 1.17
C ILE A 138 3.15 47.02 1.38
N SER A 139 2.86 48.32 1.33
CA SER A 139 3.83 49.39 1.52
C SER A 139 3.57 50.08 2.85
N ARG A 140 4.62 50.29 3.65
CA ARG A 140 4.51 50.84 5.00
C ARG A 140 5.66 51.81 5.32
N GLN A 141 5.30 52.95 5.92
CA GLN A 141 6.25 53.96 6.39
C GLN A 141 6.99 53.53 7.67
N SER A 142 6.39 52.62 8.46
CA SER A 142 6.90 52.13 9.74
C SER A 142 7.80 50.89 9.62
N THR A 143 8.15 50.44 8.40
CA THR A 143 9.00 49.25 8.26
C THR A 143 10.46 49.53 8.63
N ILE A 144 11.09 48.50 9.15
CA ILE A 144 12.49 48.47 9.57
C ILE A 144 13.47 48.44 8.37
N LEU A 145 12.96 48.25 7.15
CA LEU A 145 13.71 48.00 5.93
C LEU A 145 14.16 49.30 5.22
N PRO A 146 15.35 49.34 4.60
CA PRO A 146 15.81 50.48 3.80
C PRO A 146 14.89 50.79 2.61
N GLU A 147 14.92 52.03 2.15
CA GLU A 147 14.33 52.41 0.85
C GLU A 147 14.90 51.52 -0.27
N GLU A 148 14.06 51.10 -1.23
CA GLU A 148 14.40 50.21 -2.36
C GLU A 148 14.60 48.71 -2.02
N THR A 149 14.11 48.22 -0.86
CA THR A 149 14.12 46.79 -0.46
C THR A 149 12.73 46.16 -0.44
N VAL A 150 12.60 44.92 -0.96
CA VAL A 150 11.35 44.14 -0.99
C VAL A 150 11.52 42.77 -0.32
N ILE A 151 10.61 42.40 0.59
CA ILE A 151 10.50 41.05 1.16
C ILE A 151 9.41 40.26 0.42
N LEU A 152 9.73 39.01 0.08
CA LEU A 152 8.81 38.02 -0.47
C LEU A 152 8.52 36.90 0.55
N ASP A 153 7.24 36.68 0.86
CA ASP A 153 6.78 35.42 1.48
C ASP A 153 6.47 34.40 0.39
N THR A 154 7.01 33.17 0.51
CA THR A 154 6.83 32.10 -0.49
C THR A 154 6.13 30.86 0.10
N PRO A 155 5.31 30.14 -0.68
CA PRO A 155 4.66 28.90 -0.22
C PRO A 155 5.64 27.81 0.29
N GLY A 156 5.12 26.84 1.08
CA GLY A 156 5.94 25.77 1.68
C GLY A 156 6.36 24.68 0.69
N ILE A 157 7.55 24.06 0.90
CA ILE A 157 8.16 23.11 -0.06
C ILE A 157 7.80 21.62 0.14
N ASP A 158 7.11 21.26 1.22
CA ASP A 158 6.84 19.85 1.60
C ASP A 158 5.42 19.41 1.26
N SER A 159 4.72 20.21 0.46
CA SER A 159 3.40 19.86 -0.01
C SER A 159 3.49 18.65 -0.94
N VAL A 160 2.51 17.75 -0.80
CA VAL A 160 2.29 16.62 -1.71
C VAL A 160 1.79 17.09 -3.09
N ASP A 161 1.41 18.38 -3.20
CA ASP A 161 0.89 19.02 -4.40
C ASP A 161 1.98 19.85 -5.11
N ASP A 162 2.21 19.49 -6.38
CA ASP A 162 3.18 20.10 -7.29
C ASP A 162 2.96 21.63 -7.46
N ALA A 163 1.73 22.15 -7.27
CA ALA A 163 1.41 23.57 -7.42
C ALA A 163 2.16 24.48 -6.42
N HIS A 164 2.40 24.01 -5.19
CA HIS A 164 3.12 24.78 -4.17
C HIS A 164 4.61 24.90 -4.48
N ARG A 165 5.19 23.82 -5.00
CA ARG A 165 6.58 23.80 -5.46
C ARG A 165 6.79 24.78 -6.61
N ILE A 166 5.87 24.79 -7.59
CA ILE A 166 5.93 25.67 -8.77
C ILE A 166 5.80 27.17 -8.39
N ALA A 167 4.95 27.51 -7.42
CA ALA A 167 4.78 28.88 -6.93
C ALA A 167 6.03 29.40 -6.20
N THR A 168 6.63 28.56 -5.35
CA THR A 168 7.90 28.86 -4.67
C THR A 168 9.05 29.00 -5.67
N GLU A 169 9.13 28.12 -6.67
CA GLU A 169 10.09 28.22 -7.79
C GLU A 169 9.95 29.56 -8.54
N SER A 170 8.73 29.99 -8.87
CA SER A 170 8.45 31.25 -9.59
C SER A 170 8.92 32.52 -8.85
N ALA A 171 8.84 32.54 -7.51
CA ALA A 171 9.25 33.67 -6.67
C ALA A 171 10.77 33.76 -6.50
N ILE A 172 11.46 32.62 -6.48
CA ILE A 172 12.91 32.52 -6.32
C ILE A 172 13.67 33.21 -7.48
N HIS A 173 13.04 33.34 -8.66
CA HIS A 173 13.64 34.02 -9.81
C HIS A 173 13.84 35.52 -9.60
N LEU A 174 13.01 36.15 -8.77
CA LEU A 174 13.14 37.56 -8.42
C LEU A 174 14.11 37.78 -7.25
N ALA A 175 14.37 36.76 -6.42
CA ALA A 175 15.16 36.87 -5.20
C ALA A 175 16.67 36.99 -5.45
N ASP A 176 17.28 37.98 -4.81
CA ASP A 176 18.73 38.19 -4.76
C ASP A 176 19.36 37.53 -3.52
N LEU A 177 18.57 37.36 -2.45
CA LEU A 177 18.94 36.72 -1.19
C LEU A 177 17.84 35.76 -0.73
N VAL A 178 18.21 34.56 -0.24
CA VAL A 178 17.24 33.55 0.22
C VAL A 178 17.50 33.19 1.69
N PHE A 179 16.47 33.37 2.53
CA PHE A 179 16.41 32.86 3.89
C PHE A 179 15.55 31.59 3.90
N TYR A 180 16.16 30.47 4.27
CA TYR A 180 15.50 29.18 4.33
C TYR A 180 15.15 28.84 5.79
N VAL A 181 13.87 28.94 6.12
CA VAL A 181 13.29 28.79 7.46
C VAL A 181 12.88 27.34 7.70
N MET A 182 13.27 26.81 8.87
CA MET A 182 13.14 25.40 9.23
C MET A 182 12.57 25.28 10.63
N ASP A 183 11.77 24.24 10.87
CA ASP A 183 11.32 23.88 12.22
C ASP A 183 12.45 23.21 13.01
N TYR A 184 12.60 23.57 14.29
CA TYR A 184 13.58 23.02 15.22
C TYR A 184 13.67 21.47 15.21
N ASN A 185 12.53 20.76 15.16
CA ASN A 185 12.49 19.29 15.21
C ASN A 185 12.83 18.62 13.88
N HIS A 186 12.72 19.35 12.76
CA HIS A 186 12.85 18.78 11.41
C HIS A 186 14.03 19.36 10.63
N VAL A 187 14.97 20.04 11.30
CA VAL A 187 16.15 20.65 10.67
C VAL A 187 16.96 19.61 9.87
N GLN A 188 17.05 18.38 10.35
CA GLN A 188 17.89 17.35 9.75
C GLN A 188 17.16 16.42 8.77
N SER A 189 16.05 16.88 8.19
CA SER A 189 15.30 16.11 7.17
C SER A 189 16.06 16.02 5.83
N GLY A 190 15.91 14.90 5.12
CA GLY A 190 16.51 14.72 3.79
C GLY A 190 16.06 15.77 2.76
N VAL A 191 14.79 16.18 2.83
CA VAL A 191 14.18 17.18 1.93
C VAL A 191 14.86 18.54 2.10
N ASN A 192 15.15 18.93 3.34
CA ASN A 192 15.86 20.16 3.67
C ASN A 192 17.26 20.22 3.03
N PHE A 193 18.01 19.12 3.08
CA PHE A 193 19.34 19.05 2.48
C PHE A 193 19.30 19.14 0.96
N LEU A 194 18.36 18.43 0.31
CA LEU A 194 18.19 18.44 -1.14
C LEU A 194 17.81 19.84 -1.66
N PHE A 195 16.80 20.47 -1.07
CA PHE A 195 16.32 21.77 -1.55
C PHE A 195 17.34 22.89 -1.35
N THR A 196 18.03 22.91 -0.20
CA THR A 196 19.09 23.89 0.04
C THR A 196 20.29 23.68 -0.89
N LYS A 197 20.58 22.42 -1.26
CA LYS A 197 21.56 22.09 -2.30
C LYS A 197 21.12 22.58 -3.67
N ASP A 198 19.86 22.39 -4.07
CA ASP A 198 19.33 22.87 -5.34
C ASP A 198 19.45 24.40 -5.47
N LEU A 199 19.13 25.14 -4.39
CA LEU A 199 19.32 26.60 -4.33
C LEU A 199 20.80 27.00 -4.47
N GLN A 200 21.71 26.27 -3.82
CA GLN A 200 23.15 26.51 -3.90
C GLN A 200 23.70 26.19 -5.30
N ASP A 201 23.22 25.11 -5.93
CA ASP A 201 23.57 24.72 -7.31
C ASP A 201 23.01 25.70 -8.35
N ALA A 202 21.85 26.32 -8.09
CA ALA A 202 21.29 27.44 -8.84
C ALA A 202 22.09 28.75 -8.65
N GLY A 203 23.14 28.74 -7.84
CA GLY A 203 24.05 29.88 -7.62
C GLY A 203 23.50 30.95 -6.68
N LYS A 204 22.46 30.64 -5.89
CA LYS A 204 21.89 31.57 -4.90
C LYS A 204 22.67 31.49 -3.59
N LYS A 205 22.78 32.60 -2.87
CA LYS A 205 23.33 32.63 -1.49
C LYS A 205 22.20 32.31 -0.51
N VAL A 206 22.32 31.18 0.19
CA VAL A 206 21.32 30.65 1.11
C VAL A 206 21.73 30.87 2.57
N TYR A 207 20.83 31.42 3.38
CA TYR A 207 20.97 31.57 4.84
C TYR A 207 19.94 30.69 5.53
N LEU A 208 20.34 29.91 6.52
CA LEU A 208 19.40 29.04 7.26
C LEU A 208 18.84 29.77 8.47
N VAL A 209 17.54 29.61 8.73
CA VAL A 209 16.86 30.10 9.92
C VAL A 209 16.20 28.92 10.62
N VAL A 210 16.76 28.47 11.73
CA VAL A 210 16.16 27.44 12.58
C VAL A 210 15.20 28.14 13.55
N ASN A 211 13.91 28.03 13.27
CA ASN A 211 12.86 28.71 14.00
C ASN A 211 12.20 27.78 15.04
N GLN A 212 11.42 28.37 15.95
CA GLN A 212 10.72 27.67 17.04
C GLN A 212 11.68 26.98 18.04
N ILE A 213 12.81 27.63 18.34
CA ILE A 213 13.79 27.09 19.31
C ILE A 213 13.24 26.99 20.74
N ASP A 214 12.08 27.58 21.03
CA ASP A 214 11.34 27.38 22.27
C ASP A 214 10.86 25.93 22.48
N LYS A 215 10.87 25.10 21.42
CA LYS A 215 10.67 23.65 21.52
C LYS A 215 11.86 22.92 22.14
N HIS A 216 13.01 23.57 22.25
CA HIS A 216 14.22 22.95 22.77
C HIS A 216 14.08 22.58 24.25
N GLN A 217 14.54 21.39 24.59
CA GLN A 217 14.64 20.94 25.98
C GLN A 217 16.11 20.66 26.33
N GLU A 218 16.70 21.56 27.12
CA GLU A 218 18.10 21.45 27.57
C GLU A 218 18.38 20.14 28.34
N THR A 219 17.35 19.55 28.96
CA THR A 219 17.43 18.26 29.65
C THR A 219 17.61 17.06 28.71
N GLU A 220 17.23 17.18 27.43
CA GLU A 220 17.33 16.10 26.44
C GLU A 220 18.62 16.21 25.62
N LEU A 221 18.99 17.41 25.18
CA LEU A 221 20.20 17.70 24.41
C LEU A 221 20.65 19.12 24.73
N SER A 222 21.95 19.37 24.90
CA SER A 222 22.42 20.76 25.07
C SER A 222 22.36 21.55 23.77
N PHE A 223 22.00 22.83 23.85
CA PHE A 223 21.84 23.66 22.66
C PHE A 223 23.12 23.78 21.83
N THR A 224 24.29 23.81 22.48
CA THR A 224 25.61 23.83 21.81
C THR A 224 25.81 22.59 20.93
N SER A 225 25.50 21.40 21.47
CA SER A 225 25.62 20.14 20.72
C SER A 225 24.66 20.09 19.54
N PHE A 226 23.46 20.65 19.71
CA PHE A 226 22.50 20.80 18.63
C PHE A 226 23.04 21.65 17.47
N LYS A 227 23.63 22.83 17.75
CA LYS A 227 24.23 23.70 16.71
C LYS A 227 25.31 22.99 15.91
N GLU A 228 26.18 22.24 16.58
CA GLU A 228 27.26 21.46 15.95
C GLU A 228 26.69 20.33 15.07
N SER A 229 25.64 19.66 15.56
CA SER A 229 24.93 18.62 14.81
C SER A 229 24.30 19.15 13.51
N VAL A 230 23.65 20.32 13.57
CA VAL A 230 23.05 20.97 12.39
C VAL A 230 24.12 21.31 11.36
N LEU A 231 25.20 22.00 11.76
CA LEU A 231 26.26 22.41 10.84
C LEU A 231 27.01 21.23 10.22
N SER A 232 27.32 20.21 11.02
CA SER A 232 27.98 19.00 10.54
C SER A 232 27.10 18.24 9.55
N SER A 233 25.77 18.23 9.78
CA SER A 233 24.80 17.62 8.87
C SER A 233 24.78 18.33 7.52
N PHE A 234 24.57 19.66 7.46
CA PHE A 234 24.55 20.38 6.18
C PHE A 234 25.87 20.28 5.41
N ARG A 235 27.01 20.38 6.09
CA ARG A 235 28.33 20.22 5.46
C ARG A 235 28.53 18.84 4.85
N SER A 236 28.07 17.80 5.55
CA SER A 236 28.17 16.43 5.02
C SER A 236 27.33 16.19 3.75
N TRP A 237 26.37 17.06 3.49
CA TRP A 237 25.52 17.07 2.29
C TRP A 237 26.06 17.94 1.15
N GLY A 238 27.23 18.56 1.34
CA GLY A 238 27.84 19.49 0.37
C GLY A 238 27.19 20.87 0.36
N VAL A 239 26.35 21.17 1.36
CA VAL A 239 25.73 22.48 1.53
C VAL A 239 26.58 23.30 2.49
N GLU A 240 27.07 24.44 2.02
CA GLU A 240 27.80 25.41 2.83
C GLU A 240 26.92 26.66 2.97
N PRO A 241 26.04 26.70 3.99
CA PRO A 241 25.17 27.85 4.18
C PRO A 241 26.02 29.10 4.47
N ALA A 242 25.61 30.23 3.92
CA ALA A 242 26.30 31.50 4.12
C ALA A 242 26.19 32.03 5.56
N GLY A 243 25.25 31.50 6.33
CA GLY A 243 25.04 31.75 7.76
C GLY A 243 23.86 30.94 8.30
N VAL A 244 23.79 30.79 9.62
CA VAL A 244 22.69 30.12 10.33
C VAL A 244 22.24 30.98 11.50
N PHE A 245 20.92 31.19 11.63
CA PHE A 245 20.30 31.93 12.72
C PHE A 245 19.31 31.06 13.48
N TYR A 246 19.29 31.17 14.80
CA TYR A 246 18.38 30.44 15.68
C TYR A 246 17.35 31.40 16.27
N THR A 247 16.05 31.19 16.02
CA THR A 247 15.00 32.16 16.38
C THR A 247 13.82 31.54 17.13
N SER A 248 13.23 32.31 18.06
CA SER A 248 11.91 32.05 18.63
C SER A 248 11.07 33.33 18.61
N LEU A 249 9.85 33.21 18.10
CA LEU A 249 8.84 34.27 18.11
C LEU A 249 7.88 34.16 19.30
N LYS A 250 7.73 32.94 19.85
CA LYS A 250 6.84 32.67 20.99
C LYS A 250 7.50 33.06 22.32
N ASN A 251 8.81 32.91 22.43
CA ASN A 251 9.58 33.29 23.62
C ASN A 251 10.71 34.29 23.25
N PRO A 252 10.42 35.60 23.20
CA PRO A 252 11.41 36.62 22.81
C PRO A 252 12.63 36.69 23.72
N GLU A 253 12.47 36.36 25.01
CA GLU A 253 13.51 36.40 26.05
C GLU A 253 14.33 35.10 26.11
N HIS A 254 14.14 34.17 25.17
CA HIS A 254 14.93 32.94 25.12
C HIS A 254 16.43 33.28 24.95
N PRO A 255 17.35 32.73 25.78
CA PRO A 255 18.76 33.17 25.82
C PRO A 255 19.49 33.06 24.48
N GLU A 256 19.13 32.05 23.69
CA GLU A 256 19.73 31.75 22.39
C GLU A 256 18.99 32.37 21.20
N ASN A 257 18.01 33.25 21.45
CA ASN A 257 17.21 33.86 20.40
C ASN A 257 18.02 34.93 19.66
N GLN A 258 18.40 34.62 18.41
CA GLN A 258 19.18 35.49 17.54
C GLN A 258 18.32 36.36 16.63
N TYR A 259 17.03 36.52 16.93
CA TYR A 259 16.12 37.31 16.10
C TYR A 259 16.66 38.74 15.83
N ARG A 260 17.20 39.41 16.85
CA ARG A 260 17.79 40.77 16.70
C ARG A 260 19.05 40.78 15.82
N GLU A 261 19.83 39.71 15.84
CA GLU A 261 21.03 39.56 15.00
C GLU A 261 20.63 39.36 13.54
N LEU A 262 19.64 38.49 13.28
CA LEU A 262 19.04 38.27 11.96
C LEU A 262 18.46 39.57 11.40
N GLU A 263 17.71 40.32 12.21
CA GLU A 263 17.14 41.62 11.83
C GLU A 263 18.24 42.61 11.40
N THR A 264 19.30 42.73 12.19
CA THR A 264 20.45 43.62 11.89
C THR A 264 21.18 43.16 10.62
N PHE A 265 21.32 41.85 10.44
CA PHE A 265 21.98 41.27 9.27
C PHE A 265 21.21 41.57 7.98
N ILE A 266 19.89 41.36 7.98
CA ILE A 266 18.99 41.68 6.85
C ILE A 266 19.14 43.15 6.45
N ARG A 267 19.13 44.07 7.44
CA ARG A 267 19.33 45.52 7.20
C ARG A 267 20.68 45.81 6.51
N SER A 268 21.76 45.15 6.94
CA SER A 268 23.09 45.39 6.38
C SER A 268 23.21 44.93 4.92
N LYS A 269 22.60 43.79 4.58
CA LYS A 269 22.67 43.21 3.23
C LYS A 269 21.76 43.90 2.22
N ALA A 270 20.66 44.47 2.69
CA ALA A 270 19.81 45.37 1.92
C ALA A 270 20.53 46.66 1.48
N ALA A 271 21.71 46.99 2.05
CA ALA A 271 22.46 48.21 1.70
C ALA A 271 23.60 48.01 0.67
N GLU A 272 23.92 46.77 0.23
CA GLU A 272 25.03 46.46 -0.70
C GLU A 272 24.56 46.35 -2.18
N LYS A 273 24.83 47.36 -3.04
CA LYS A 273 24.31 47.45 -4.44
C LYS A 273 25.10 46.73 -5.58
N SER A 274 25.93 45.70 -5.35
CA SER A 274 26.80 45.11 -6.41
C SER A 274 26.34 43.75 -6.96
N GLY A 275 26.21 43.59 -8.30
CA GLY A 275 26.02 42.27 -8.97
C GLY A 275 24.73 42.07 -9.78
N LEU A 276 23.92 43.11 -9.97
CA LEU A 276 22.59 43.07 -10.57
C LEU A 276 22.56 42.49 -11.99
N GLU A 277 23.50 42.84 -12.87
CA GLU A 277 23.53 42.45 -14.28
C GLU A 277 23.63 40.95 -14.49
N THR A 278 24.41 40.26 -13.64
CA THR A 278 24.61 38.81 -13.74
C THR A 278 23.38 38.07 -13.22
N SER A 279 22.74 38.59 -12.17
CA SER A 279 21.46 38.08 -11.64
C SER A 279 20.34 38.20 -12.68
N MET A 280 20.26 39.31 -13.40
CA MET A 280 19.20 39.56 -14.40
C MET A 280 19.25 38.61 -15.60
N ILE A 281 20.44 38.26 -16.11
CA ILE A 281 20.55 37.32 -17.23
C ILE A 281 20.20 35.90 -16.81
N ALA A 282 20.57 35.49 -15.60
CA ALA A 282 20.17 34.19 -15.06
C ALA A 282 18.64 34.11 -14.88
N ALA A 283 18.01 35.18 -14.39
CA ALA A 283 16.55 35.26 -14.26
C ALA A 283 15.83 35.26 -15.62
N ALA A 284 16.36 35.96 -16.62
CA ALA A 284 15.79 35.98 -17.98
C ALA A 284 15.84 34.61 -18.68
N ALA A 285 16.94 33.87 -18.51
CA ALA A 285 17.09 32.53 -19.05
C ALA A 285 16.09 31.55 -18.41
N GLN A 286 15.84 31.70 -17.11
CA GLN A 286 14.90 30.86 -16.37
C GLN A 286 13.44 31.13 -16.77
N LEU A 287 13.05 32.41 -16.94
CA LEU A 287 11.70 32.77 -17.39
C LEU A 287 11.33 32.20 -18.77
N ALA A 288 12.31 32.07 -19.66
CA ALA A 288 12.10 31.46 -20.97
C ALA A 288 11.79 29.96 -20.86
N GLU A 289 12.46 29.24 -19.95
CA GLU A 289 12.19 27.82 -19.70
C GLU A 289 10.83 27.64 -19.00
N ASP A 290 10.51 28.51 -18.02
CA ASP A 290 9.22 28.47 -17.32
C ASP A 290 8.04 28.77 -18.25
N PHE A 291 8.20 29.62 -19.27
CA PHE A 291 7.16 29.88 -20.27
C PHE A 291 6.80 28.64 -21.07
N LEU A 292 7.83 27.87 -21.44
CA LEU A 292 7.64 26.64 -22.20
C LEU A 292 6.96 25.56 -21.37
N GLN A 293 7.16 25.60 -20.06
CA GLN A 293 6.49 24.74 -19.12
C GLN A 293 5.01 25.19 -18.93
N LYS A 294 4.73 26.49 -18.80
CA LYS A 294 3.35 27.01 -18.74
C LYS A 294 2.54 26.85 -20.03
N GLU A 295 3.12 26.99 -21.23
CA GLU A 295 2.34 26.70 -22.47
C GLU A 295 1.91 25.22 -22.53
N LYS A 296 2.64 24.31 -21.86
CA LYS A 296 2.23 22.91 -21.69
C LYS A 296 1.14 22.75 -20.63
N GLU A 297 1.20 23.54 -19.55
CA GLU A 297 0.26 23.50 -18.42
C GLU A 297 -1.03 24.29 -18.67
N SER A 298 -1.05 25.40 -19.42
CA SER A 298 -2.30 26.13 -19.75
C SER A 298 -3.22 25.34 -20.68
N GLN A 299 -2.64 24.40 -21.42
CA GLN A 299 -3.36 23.41 -22.20
C GLN A 299 -3.67 22.16 -21.37
N SER A 300 -3.27 22.07 -20.08
CA SER A 300 -3.49 20.89 -19.25
C SER A 300 -4.94 20.73 -18.82
N ASP A 301 -5.66 21.77 -18.38
CA ASP A 301 -7.06 21.61 -17.94
C ASP A 301 -8.02 21.25 -19.10
N GLU A 302 -7.89 21.88 -20.27
CA GLU A 302 -8.66 21.46 -21.45
C GLU A 302 -8.22 20.05 -21.89
N ARG A 303 -6.90 19.75 -21.84
CA ARG A 303 -6.44 18.37 -22.08
C ARG A 303 -6.97 17.41 -21.04
N ASP A 304 -7.06 17.76 -19.76
CA ASP A 304 -7.40 16.92 -18.62
C ASP A 304 -8.91 16.78 -18.47
N ILE A 305 -9.73 17.76 -18.87
CA ILE A 305 -11.20 17.65 -19.01
C ILE A 305 -11.55 16.82 -20.23
N LEU A 306 -10.93 17.08 -21.38
CA LEU A 306 -11.12 16.23 -22.56
C LEU A 306 -10.60 14.83 -22.24
N LEU A 307 -9.43 14.70 -21.62
CA LEU A 307 -8.88 13.44 -21.13
C LEU A 307 -9.71 12.86 -20.00
N ASN A 308 -10.48 13.60 -19.19
CA ASN A 308 -11.33 13.05 -18.12
C ASN A 308 -12.71 12.61 -18.63
N LEU A 309 -13.33 13.37 -19.54
CA LEU A 309 -14.46 12.88 -20.35
C LEU A 309 -14.03 11.63 -21.13
N ILE A 310 -12.80 11.57 -21.66
CA ILE A 310 -12.25 10.38 -22.30
C ILE A 310 -11.67 9.38 -21.27
N SER A 311 -11.35 9.73 -20.02
CA SER A 311 -10.71 8.84 -19.02
C SER A 311 -11.72 8.17 -18.11
N ASP A 312 -12.97 8.66 -18.08
CA ASP A 312 -14.13 7.90 -17.63
C ASP A 312 -14.33 6.64 -18.52
N ARG A 313 -13.64 6.57 -19.67
CA ARG A 313 -13.43 5.38 -20.51
C ARG A 313 -12.34 4.44 -19.99
N ALA A 314 -11.49 4.83 -19.04
CA ALA A 314 -10.29 4.08 -18.60
C ALA A 314 -10.58 2.93 -17.62
N HIS A 315 -11.84 2.51 -17.51
CA HIS A 315 -12.22 1.15 -17.11
C HIS A 315 -12.83 0.33 -18.28
N SER A 316 -12.66 0.78 -19.54
CA SER A 316 -12.98 -0.01 -20.74
C SER A 316 -11.88 0.17 -21.80
N GLY A 317 -11.04 -0.84 -22.00
CA GLY A 317 -9.98 -0.81 -23.00
C GLY A 317 -10.44 -0.46 -24.43
N GLU A 318 -9.56 0.27 -25.12
CA GLU A 318 -9.30 0.36 -26.57
C GLU A 318 -10.39 0.70 -27.60
N GLU A 319 -11.67 0.82 -27.28
CA GLU A 319 -12.71 1.07 -28.31
C GLU A 319 -13.07 2.56 -28.51
N SER A 320 -13.11 3.09 -29.75
CA SER A 320 -13.57 4.46 -30.11
C SER A 320 -14.89 4.80 -29.40
N VAL A 321 -15.06 6.00 -28.87
CA VAL A 321 -16.35 6.39 -28.26
C VAL A 321 -17.51 6.21 -29.23
N SER A 322 -17.29 6.49 -30.53
CA SER A 322 -18.28 6.28 -31.59
C SER A 322 -18.60 4.80 -31.81
N GLU A 323 -17.60 3.93 -31.68
CA GLU A 323 -17.76 2.48 -31.77
C GLU A 323 -18.53 1.93 -30.55
N LYS A 324 -18.26 2.47 -29.36
CA LYS A 324 -18.92 2.07 -28.11
C LYS A 324 -20.42 2.46 -28.09
N ILE A 325 -20.77 3.62 -28.65
CA ILE A 325 -22.18 4.03 -28.88
C ILE A 325 -22.87 3.09 -29.87
N ALA A 326 -22.25 2.82 -31.02
CA ALA A 326 -22.78 1.86 -31.98
C ALA A 326 -22.93 0.46 -31.35
N ARG A 327 -21.99 0.07 -30.48
CA ARG A 327 -22.02 -1.19 -29.70
C ARG A 327 -23.17 -1.26 -28.71
N LEU A 328 -23.47 -0.21 -27.96
CA LEU A 328 -24.56 -0.27 -26.98
C LEU A 328 -25.94 -0.25 -27.68
N GLU A 329 -26.10 0.49 -28.79
CA GLU A 329 -27.31 0.40 -29.63
C GLU A 329 -27.44 -0.99 -30.27
N GLN A 330 -26.31 -1.56 -30.69
CA GLN A 330 -26.22 -2.94 -31.15
C GLN A 330 -26.53 -3.92 -30.02
N ALA A 331 -26.05 -3.72 -28.79
CA ALA A 331 -26.29 -4.58 -27.63
C ALA A 331 -27.77 -4.63 -27.26
N LEU A 332 -28.50 -3.52 -27.42
CA LEU A 332 -29.94 -3.45 -27.19
C LEU A 332 -30.72 -4.23 -28.27
N ASN A 333 -30.24 -4.21 -29.52
CA ASN A 333 -30.74 -5.02 -30.63
C ASN A 333 -30.31 -6.51 -30.52
N GLU A 334 -29.15 -6.80 -29.93
CA GLU A 334 -28.63 -8.13 -29.64
C GLU A 334 -29.34 -8.78 -28.47
N ASN A 335 -29.73 -8.03 -27.44
CA ASN A 335 -30.50 -8.55 -26.32
C ASN A 335 -31.86 -9.10 -26.80
N ALA A 336 -32.50 -8.40 -27.74
CA ALA A 336 -33.70 -8.87 -28.43
C ALA A 336 -33.46 -10.14 -29.29
N LYS A 337 -32.22 -10.42 -29.68
CA LYS A 337 -31.79 -11.60 -30.45
C LYS A 337 -31.11 -12.67 -29.59
N ARG A 338 -30.83 -12.40 -28.30
CA ARG A 338 -29.92 -13.16 -27.43
C ARG A 338 -30.37 -14.59 -27.20
N MET A 339 -31.67 -14.82 -27.08
CA MET A 339 -32.21 -16.18 -26.94
C MET A 339 -32.00 -17.01 -28.21
N ASP A 340 -32.21 -16.40 -29.39
CA ASP A 340 -32.02 -17.06 -30.68
C ASP A 340 -30.53 -17.25 -31.02
N THR A 341 -29.68 -16.28 -30.66
CA THR A 341 -28.22 -16.38 -30.80
C THR A 341 -27.65 -17.41 -29.83
N ALA A 342 -27.98 -17.38 -28.54
CA ALA A 342 -27.50 -18.37 -27.56
C ALA A 342 -27.88 -19.80 -27.95
N ARG A 343 -29.10 -19.96 -28.50
CA ARG A 343 -29.54 -21.24 -29.08
C ARG A 343 -28.67 -21.67 -30.26
N SER A 344 -28.40 -20.75 -31.19
CA SER A 344 -27.60 -21.02 -32.39
C SER A 344 -26.11 -21.22 -32.08
N GLU A 345 -25.56 -20.50 -31.11
CA GLU A 345 -24.16 -20.59 -30.67
C GLU A 345 -23.90 -21.90 -29.97
N LEU A 346 -24.76 -22.30 -29.03
CA LEU A 346 -24.63 -23.60 -28.38
C LEU A 346 -24.63 -24.74 -29.42
N ASP A 347 -25.50 -24.67 -30.43
CA ASP A 347 -25.54 -25.65 -31.52
C ASP A 347 -24.28 -25.63 -32.39
N LYS A 348 -23.74 -24.44 -32.66
CA LYS A 348 -22.54 -24.24 -33.46
C LYS A 348 -21.30 -24.73 -32.73
N GLU A 349 -21.13 -24.39 -31.46
CA GLU A 349 -19.98 -24.78 -30.65
C GLU A 349 -19.95 -26.27 -30.38
N VAL A 350 -21.09 -26.86 -30.09
CA VAL A 350 -21.21 -28.32 -30.03
C VAL A 350 -20.82 -28.94 -31.36
N SER A 351 -21.28 -28.37 -32.47
CA SER A 351 -20.91 -28.86 -33.80
C SER A 351 -19.43 -28.66 -34.11
N ARG A 352 -18.79 -27.59 -33.62
CA ARG A 352 -17.36 -27.29 -33.78
C ARG A 352 -16.50 -28.26 -33.00
N ILE A 353 -16.78 -28.46 -31.71
CA ILE A 353 -16.09 -29.46 -30.88
C ILE A 353 -16.20 -30.83 -31.54
N LEU A 354 -17.40 -31.21 -31.99
CA LEU A 354 -17.59 -32.47 -32.68
C LEU A 354 -16.86 -32.54 -34.02
N GLN A 355 -16.78 -31.46 -34.79
CA GLN A 355 -16.03 -31.46 -36.05
C GLN A 355 -14.52 -31.58 -35.83
N ASN A 356 -13.98 -30.86 -34.85
CA ASN A 356 -12.56 -30.79 -34.53
C ASN A 356 -12.06 -31.93 -33.64
N ALA A 357 -12.96 -32.70 -33.04
CA ALA A 357 -12.61 -33.93 -32.35
C ALA A 357 -11.90 -34.86 -33.33
N TYR A 358 -10.57 -34.96 -33.20
CA TYR A 358 -9.76 -35.83 -34.02
C TYR A 358 -9.82 -37.25 -33.45
N LEU A 359 -10.91 -37.93 -33.80
CA LEU A 359 -11.25 -39.24 -33.24
C LEU A 359 -10.46 -40.41 -33.85
N MET A 360 -9.77 -40.19 -34.98
CA MET A 360 -9.14 -41.26 -35.76
C MET A 360 -7.65 -40.95 -36.06
N PRO A 361 -6.77 -40.84 -35.05
CA PRO A 361 -5.32 -40.75 -35.26
C PRO A 361 -4.74 -42.02 -35.90
N PHE A 362 -3.46 -41.97 -36.28
CA PHE A 362 -2.80 -43.05 -37.03
C PHE A 362 -2.90 -44.40 -36.29
N GLU A 363 -2.69 -44.38 -34.98
CA GLU A 363 -2.74 -45.54 -34.09
C GLU A 363 -4.15 -46.16 -34.09
N THR A 364 -5.19 -45.33 -33.99
CA THR A 364 -6.59 -45.74 -34.06
C THR A 364 -6.94 -46.33 -35.44
N ARG A 365 -6.34 -45.79 -36.52
CA ARG A 365 -6.54 -46.30 -37.89
C ARG A 365 -5.86 -47.65 -38.12
N GLU A 366 -4.70 -47.90 -37.53
CA GLU A 366 -4.06 -49.23 -37.57
C GLU A 366 -4.89 -50.26 -36.79
N LEU A 367 -5.43 -49.90 -35.62
CA LEU A 367 -6.38 -50.76 -34.90
C LEU A 367 -7.66 -51.04 -35.69
N ALA A 368 -8.16 -50.05 -36.44
CA ALA A 368 -9.29 -50.24 -37.34
C ALA A 368 -8.98 -51.25 -38.45
N LYS A 369 -7.78 -51.19 -39.04
CA LYS A 369 -7.31 -52.12 -40.08
C LYS A 369 -7.20 -53.55 -39.55
N ASP A 370 -6.63 -53.73 -38.36
CA ASP A 370 -6.51 -55.04 -37.70
C ASP A 370 -7.89 -55.65 -37.40
N TYR A 371 -8.83 -54.82 -36.93
CA TYR A 371 -10.22 -55.22 -36.72
C TYR A 371 -10.88 -55.66 -38.04
N LEU A 372 -10.77 -54.85 -39.10
CA LEU A 372 -11.36 -55.13 -40.41
C LEU A 372 -10.78 -56.40 -41.08
N GLU A 373 -9.49 -56.68 -40.91
CA GLU A 373 -8.85 -57.93 -41.35
C GLU A 373 -9.49 -59.15 -40.68
N SER A 374 -9.74 -59.06 -39.37
CA SER A 374 -10.32 -60.14 -38.57
C SER A 374 -11.74 -60.51 -38.99
N VAL A 375 -12.47 -59.57 -39.62
CA VAL A 375 -13.86 -59.75 -40.07
C VAL A 375 -13.95 -60.42 -41.45
N GLN A 376 -12.84 -60.55 -42.20
CA GLN A 376 -12.85 -61.08 -43.57
C GLN A 376 -13.21 -62.58 -43.69
N PRO A 377 -13.95 -62.99 -44.74
CA PRO A 377 -14.30 -64.40 -44.98
C PRO A 377 -13.06 -65.19 -45.41
N GLY A 378 -12.56 -66.04 -44.51
CA GLY A 378 -11.34 -66.84 -44.73
C GLY A 378 -10.23 -66.55 -43.71
N PHE A 379 -10.37 -65.52 -42.87
CA PHE A 379 -9.41 -65.20 -41.79
C PHE A 379 -9.24 -66.38 -40.82
N LYS A 380 -8.01 -66.89 -40.70
CA LYS A 380 -7.60 -68.00 -39.81
C LYS A 380 -6.18 -67.73 -39.32
N VAL A 381 -5.91 -67.99 -38.05
CA VAL A 381 -4.58 -67.76 -37.47
C VAL A 381 -3.85 -69.09 -37.33
N GLY A 382 -2.83 -69.31 -38.19
CA GLY A 382 -1.99 -70.52 -38.25
C GLY A 382 -2.34 -71.52 -39.38
N PHE A 383 -1.37 -72.35 -39.82
CA PHE A 383 -1.53 -73.30 -40.93
C PHE A 383 -2.28 -74.58 -40.49
N ILE A 384 -3.58 -74.64 -40.86
CA ILE A 384 -4.55 -75.77 -40.85
C ILE A 384 -5.02 -76.28 -39.45
N PHE A 385 -6.31 -76.04 -39.13
CA PHE A 385 -7.14 -76.49 -37.96
C PHE A 385 -7.02 -75.76 -36.59
N SER A 386 -7.31 -74.44 -36.53
CA SER A 386 -7.34 -73.63 -35.28
C SER A 386 -8.56 -72.69 -35.11
N ALA A 387 -9.79 -73.18 -35.31
CA ALA A 387 -11.02 -72.35 -35.28
C ALA A 387 -11.24 -71.61 -33.94
N GLY A 388 -10.95 -72.24 -32.78
CA GLY A 388 -11.08 -71.62 -31.46
C GLY A 388 -10.13 -70.43 -31.25
N LYS A 389 -8.86 -70.56 -31.67
CA LYS A 389 -7.87 -69.47 -31.61
C LYS A 389 -8.24 -68.31 -32.54
N THR A 390 -8.81 -68.63 -33.70
CA THR A 390 -9.27 -67.63 -34.66
C THR A 390 -10.41 -66.77 -34.10
N ASN A 391 -11.37 -67.34 -33.37
CA ASN A 391 -12.46 -66.57 -32.75
C ASN A 391 -11.98 -65.71 -31.58
N ALA A 392 -11.03 -66.21 -30.77
CA ALA A 392 -10.45 -65.42 -29.67
C ALA A 392 -9.71 -64.18 -30.19
N GLU A 393 -8.93 -64.33 -31.27
CA GLU A 393 -8.22 -63.22 -31.91
C GLU A 393 -9.18 -62.16 -32.49
N LYS A 394 -10.26 -62.58 -33.16
CA LYS A 394 -11.30 -61.66 -33.67
C LYS A 394 -11.91 -60.82 -32.55
N LYS A 395 -12.20 -61.45 -31.40
CA LYS A 395 -12.76 -60.76 -30.24
C LYS A 395 -11.76 -59.74 -29.67
N SER A 396 -10.50 -60.14 -29.51
CA SER A 396 -9.45 -59.27 -28.97
C SER A 396 -9.23 -58.02 -29.81
N ARG A 397 -9.14 -58.15 -31.14
CA ARG A 397 -8.95 -57.00 -32.05
C ARG A 397 -10.16 -56.04 -32.05
N LYS A 398 -11.38 -56.57 -31.92
CA LYS A 398 -12.61 -55.77 -31.80
C LYS A 398 -12.64 -54.96 -30.49
N GLU A 399 -12.29 -55.59 -29.37
CA GLU A 399 -12.25 -54.93 -28.06
C GLU A 399 -11.17 -53.84 -28.00
N ALA A 400 -9.98 -54.12 -28.54
CA ALA A 400 -8.90 -53.13 -28.60
C ALA A 400 -9.31 -51.87 -29.38
N PHE A 401 -9.94 -52.05 -30.55
CA PHE A 401 -10.42 -50.93 -31.36
C PHE A 401 -11.57 -50.16 -30.68
N LEU A 402 -12.53 -50.86 -30.08
CA LEU A 402 -13.66 -50.23 -29.38
C LEU A 402 -13.20 -49.36 -28.21
N ASN A 403 -12.25 -49.85 -27.42
CA ASN A 403 -11.72 -49.15 -26.25
C ASN A 403 -10.97 -47.88 -26.65
N ASP A 404 -10.10 -47.97 -27.65
CA ASP A 404 -9.36 -46.81 -28.15
C ASP A 404 -10.30 -45.73 -28.71
N VAL A 405 -11.30 -46.11 -29.53
CA VAL A 405 -12.31 -45.17 -30.05
C VAL A 405 -13.12 -44.52 -28.92
N SER A 406 -13.48 -45.29 -27.88
CA SER A 406 -14.19 -44.76 -26.71
C SER A 406 -13.34 -43.76 -25.94
N GLU A 407 -12.06 -44.06 -25.73
CA GLU A 407 -11.13 -43.19 -25.03
C GLU A 407 -10.87 -41.90 -25.79
N LYS A 408 -10.62 -41.99 -27.11
CA LYS A 408 -10.48 -40.81 -27.98
C LYS A 408 -11.75 -39.98 -28.00
N THR A 409 -12.93 -40.60 -28.01
CA THR A 409 -14.20 -39.86 -27.92
C THR A 409 -14.35 -39.12 -26.59
N LYS A 410 -13.95 -39.75 -25.49
CA LYS A 410 -14.01 -39.13 -24.16
C LYS A 410 -13.08 -37.92 -24.05
N GLN A 411 -11.82 -38.09 -24.47
CA GLN A 411 -10.79 -37.05 -24.42
C GLN A 411 -11.09 -35.90 -25.38
N GLN A 412 -11.42 -36.22 -26.63
CA GLN A 412 -11.48 -35.24 -27.72
C GLN A 412 -12.87 -34.62 -27.93
N ALA A 413 -13.92 -35.19 -27.33
CA ALA A 413 -15.28 -34.65 -27.49
C ALA A 413 -16.02 -34.51 -26.15
N GLU A 414 -16.10 -35.57 -25.33
CA GLU A 414 -16.95 -35.56 -24.14
C GLU A 414 -16.50 -34.56 -23.07
N TRP A 415 -15.20 -34.51 -22.74
CA TRP A 415 -14.69 -33.58 -21.72
C TRP A 415 -14.86 -32.13 -22.17
N HIS A 416 -14.51 -31.82 -23.41
CA HIS A 416 -14.68 -30.49 -23.97
C HIS A 416 -16.15 -30.07 -24.05
N LEU A 417 -17.09 -30.99 -24.26
CA LEU A 417 -18.51 -30.68 -24.20
C LEU A 417 -19.00 -30.41 -22.77
N ARG A 418 -18.53 -31.19 -21.77
CA ARG A 418 -18.85 -30.95 -20.35
C ARG A 418 -18.29 -29.63 -19.86
N GLU A 419 -17.03 -29.38 -20.18
CA GLU A 419 -16.36 -28.13 -19.89
C GLU A 419 -17.07 -27.01 -20.62
N LEU A 420 -17.42 -27.16 -21.91
CA LEU A 420 -18.24 -26.19 -22.62
C LEU A 420 -19.54 -25.89 -21.86
N PHE A 421 -20.26 -26.88 -21.34
CA PHE A 421 -21.51 -26.63 -20.62
C PHE A 421 -21.28 -25.97 -19.26
N LEU A 422 -20.37 -26.49 -18.43
CA LEU A 422 -20.05 -25.92 -17.12
C LEU A 422 -19.44 -24.53 -17.25
N HIS A 423 -18.59 -24.32 -18.26
CA HIS A 423 -18.07 -23.04 -18.66
C HIS A 423 -19.21 -22.15 -19.14
N THR A 424 -20.08 -22.60 -20.04
CA THR A 424 -21.22 -21.80 -20.51
C THR A 424 -22.12 -21.37 -19.34
N LEU A 425 -22.35 -22.22 -18.34
CA LEU A 425 -23.10 -21.86 -17.14
C LEU A 425 -22.32 -20.89 -16.24
N LYS A 426 -21.06 -21.18 -15.94
CA LYS A 426 -20.19 -20.34 -15.11
C LYS A 426 -19.96 -18.97 -15.74
N GLU A 427 -19.70 -18.95 -17.04
CA GLU A 427 -19.51 -17.79 -17.91
C GLU A 427 -20.78 -16.93 -17.96
N LYS A 428 -21.96 -17.56 -18.01
CA LYS A 428 -23.24 -16.85 -17.94
C LYS A 428 -23.73 -16.62 -16.50
N GLY A 429 -22.90 -16.90 -15.49
CA GLY A 429 -23.20 -16.67 -14.06
C GLY A 429 -24.33 -17.55 -13.48
N ILE A 430 -24.69 -18.63 -14.14
CA ILE A 430 -25.85 -19.47 -13.82
C ILE A 430 -25.49 -20.49 -12.74
N ARG A 431 -26.05 -20.34 -11.54
CA ARG A 431 -25.85 -21.26 -10.38
C ARG A 431 -27.03 -22.21 -10.15
N ASN A 432 -27.82 -22.46 -11.19
CA ASN A 432 -28.95 -23.38 -11.12
C ASN A 432 -28.45 -24.83 -10.98
N SER A 433 -28.83 -25.50 -9.89
CA SER A 433 -28.36 -26.85 -9.55
C SER A 433 -28.71 -27.90 -10.62
N GLU A 434 -29.91 -27.81 -11.20
CA GLU A 434 -30.36 -28.73 -12.26
C GLU A 434 -29.52 -28.59 -13.53
N LEU A 435 -29.15 -27.36 -13.91
CA LEU A 435 -28.26 -27.12 -15.06
C LEU A 435 -26.82 -27.58 -14.78
N LEU A 436 -26.30 -27.35 -13.57
CA LEU A 436 -24.95 -27.80 -13.17
C LEU A 436 -24.82 -29.32 -13.16
N ASP A 437 -25.84 -30.04 -12.69
CA ASP A 437 -25.88 -31.50 -12.69
C ASP A 437 -25.97 -32.08 -14.10
N LEU A 438 -26.81 -31.50 -14.97
CA LEU A 438 -26.91 -31.91 -16.38
C LEU A 438 -25.60 -31.65 -17.15
N ALA A 439 -24.92 -30.53 -16.86
CA ALA A 439 -23.61 -30.23 -17.44
C ALA A 439 -22.52 -31.18 -16.94
N GLY A 440 -22.47 -31.45 -15.63
CA GLY A 440 -21.47 -32.32 -15.00
C GLY A 440 -21.62 -33.81 -15.35
N SER A 441 -22.83 -34.26 -15.68
CA SER A 441 -23.16 -35.68 -15.94
C SER A 441 -23.20 -36.08 -17.42
N TYR A 442 -23.02 -35.16 -18.38
CA TYR A 442 -23.10 -35.43 -19.83
C TYR A 442 -22.19 -36.56 -20.34
N ARG A 443 -22.67 -37.55 -21.12
CA ARG A 443 -21.86 -38.67 -21.66
C ARG A 443 -22.18 -38.98 -23.13
N ILE A 444 -21.19 -39.46 -23.90
CA ILE A 444 -21.37 -39.99 -25.26
C ILE A 444 -21.25 -41.52 -25.22
N PRO A 445 -22.34 -42.28 -25.39
CA PRO A 445 -22.30 -43.74 -25.32
C PRO A 445 -21.67 -44.35 -26.59
N ILE A 446 -20.55 -45.07 -26.42
CA ILE A 446 -19.87 -45.86 -27.48
C ILE A 446 -20.08 -47.34 -27.20
N ASN A 447 -20.65 -48.08 -28.16
CA ASN A 447 -20.99 -49.50 -28.02
C ASN A 447 -20.59 -50.32 -29.26
N GLU A 448 -20.60 -51.66 -29.14
CA GLU A 448 -20.21 -52.56 -30.23
C GLU A 448 -21.02 -52.35 -31.52
N SER A 449 -22.32 -52.05 -31.40
CA SER A 449 -23.17 -51.80 -32.57
C SER A 449 -22.74 -50.57 -33.38
N LEU A 450 -22.07 -49.60 -32.73
CA LEU A 450 -21.60 -48.38 -33.37
C LEU A 450 -20.44 -48.66 -34.34
N ILE A 451 -19.53 -49.58 -33.98
CA ILE A 451 -18.39 -49.97 -34.82
C ILE A 451 -18.76 -51.06 -35.84
N GLU A 452 -19.80 -51.85 -35.61
CA GLU A 452 -20.24 -52.86 -36.59
C GLU A 452 -21.03 -52.25 -37.75
N LYS A 453 -21.80 -51.19 -37.48
CA LYS A 453 -22.72 -50.56 -38.42
C LYS A 453 -22.05 -50.08 -39.74
N PRO A 454 -20.83 -49.51 -39.73
CA PRO A 454 -20.17 -49.06 -40.96
C PRO A 454 -19.46 -50.18 -41.76
N VAL A 455 -19.43 -51.43 -41.27
CA VAL A 455 -18.70 -52.53 -41.94
C VAL A 455 -19.46 -53.08 -43.15
N LYS A 456 -18.84 -53.07 -44.34
CA LYS A 456 -19.42 -53.58 -45.60
C LYS A 456 -19.04 -55.06 -45.83
N LYS A 457 -20.04 -55.95 -45.84
CA LYS A 457 -19.82 -57.40 -46.03
C LYS A 457 -19.34 -57.72 -47.44
N GLY A 458 -18.18 -58.39 -47.57
CA GLY A 458 -17.61 -58.81 -48.85
C GLY A 458 -16.60 -57.85 -49.48
N ALA A 459 -16.29 -56.72 -48.82
CA ALA A 459 -15.22 -55.81 -49.25
C ALA A 459 -13.83 -56.37 -48.89
N LEU A 460 -12.88 -56.30 -49.84
CA LEU A 460 -11.48 -56.71 -49.67
C LEU A 460 -10.69 -55.61 -48.93
N LEU A 461 -9.76 -56.01 -48.05
CA LEU A 461 -9.07 -55.08 -47.16
C LEU A 461 -7.99 -54.35 -47.95
N SER A 462 -8.18 -53.04 -48.10
CA SER A 462 -7.22 -52.13 -48.70
C SER A 462 -7.08 -50.89 -47.82
N GLY A 463 -5.97 -50.14 -47.98
CA GLY A 463 -5.75 -48.89 -47.23
C GLY A 463 -6.90 -47.89 -47.41
N ASP A 464 -7.41 -47.75 -48.63
CA ASP A 464 -8.53 -46.85 -48.95
C ASP A 464 -9.85 -47.28 -48.28
N TYR A 465 -10.06 -48.60 -48.11
CA TYR A 465 -11.25 -49.11 -47.41
C TYR A 465 -11.21 -48.78 -45.91
N VAL A 466 -10.03 -48.83 -45.29
CA VAL A 466 -9.87 -48.46 -43.87
C VAL A 466 -10.21 -46.99 -43.66
N LEU A 467 -9.71 -46.10 -44.51
CA LEU A 467 -10.01 -44.66 -44.44
C LEU A 467 -11.52 -44.40 -44.53
N THR A 468 -12.16 -45.00 -45.53
CA THR A 468 -13.61 -44.86 -45.76
C THR A 468 -14.43 -45.34 -44.57
N TYR A 469 -14.08 -46.50 -43.99
CA TYR A 469 -14.76 -47.03 -42.80
C TYR A 469 -14.58 -46.11 -41.57
N THR A 470 -13.37 -45.57 -41.36
CA THR A 470 -13.11 -44.68 -40.22
C THR A 470 -13.85 -43.35 -40.31
N ASP A 471 -14.05 -42.82 -41.52
CA ASP A 471 -14.82 -41.59 -41.74
C ASP A 471 -16.33 -41.81 -41.48
N GLU A 472 -16.87 -42.94 -41.93
CA GLU A 472 -18.27 -43.32 -41.68
C GLU A 472 -18.54 -43.53 -40.17
N LEU A 473 -17.63 -44.20 -39.45
CA LEU A 473 -17.72 -44.39 -38.00
C LEU A 473 -17.66 -43.06 -37.24
N MET A 474 -16.75 -42.18 -37.64
CA MET A 474 -16.62 -40.84 -37.05
C MET A 474 -17.94 -40.04 -37.17
N ALA A 475 -18.65 -40.15 -38.30
CA ALA A 475 -19.91 -39.46 -38.49
C ALA A 475 -21.03 -39.96 -37.54
N GLU A 476 -21.10 -41.27 -37.29
CA GLU A 476 -22.10 -41.87 -36.37
C GLU A 476 -21.86 -41.48 -34.90
N ILE A 477 -20.60 -41.35 -34.47
CA ILE A 477 -20.25 -40.86 -33.13
C ILE A 477 -20.75 -39.41 -32.93
N LYS A 478 -20.47 -38.53 -33.90
CA LYS A 478 -20.90 -37.12 -33.84
C LYS A 478 -22.42 -36.97 -33.82
N LYS A 479 -23.14 -37.88 -34.48
CA LYS A 479 -24.60 -37.90 -34.45
C LYS A 479 -25.14 -38.25 -33.06
N THR A 480 -24.56 -39.24 -32.42
CA THR A 480 -24.97 -39.71 -31.07
C THR A 480 -24.79 -38.62 -30.02
N ALA A 481 -23.67 -37.89 -30.07
CA ALA A 481 -23.38 -36.79 -29.15
C ALA A 481 -24.44 -35.66 -29.21
N ARG A 482 -24.88 -35.26 -30.41
CA ARG A 482 -25.88 -34.18 -30.58
C ARG A 482 -27.25 -34.54 -29.98
N ASN A 483 -27.65 -35.82 -30.04
CA ASN A 483 -28.94 -36.25 -29.53
C ASN A 483 -29.03 -36.14 -28.00
N GLN A 484 -27.93 -36.35 -27.28
CA GLN A 484 -27.89 -36.29 -25.81
C GLN A 484 -27.96 -34.85 -25.25
N LEU A 485 -27.80 -33.82 -26.09
CA LEU A 485 -27.77 -32.41 -25.69
C LEU A 485 -29.15 -31.80 -25.39
N SER A 486 -30.22 -32.42 -25.90
CA SER A 486 -31.54 -31.76 -25.95
C SER A 486 -32.10 -31.39 -24.57
N GLY A 487 -31.80 -32.18 -23.54
CA GLY A 487 -32.26 -31.93 -22.16
C GLY A 487 -31.66 -30.65 -21.57
N PHE A 488 -30.33 -30.52 -21.62
CA PHE A 488 -29.60 -29.35 -21.14
C PHE A 488 -30.01 -28.06 -21.86
N LYS A 489 -30.11 -28.13 -23.19
CA LYS A 489 -30.39 -26.97 -24.04
C LYS A 489 -31.73 -26.30 -23.74
N ARG A 490 -32.76 -27.08 -23.41
CA ARG A 490 -34.09 -26.53 -23.11
C ARG A 490 -34.06 -25.70 -21.83
N THR A 491 -33.62 -26.30 -20.73
CA THR A 491 -33.56 -25.65 -19.41
C THR A 491 -32.66 -24.42 -19.40
N TYR A 492 -31.61 -24.42 -20.22
CA TYR A 492 -30.69 -23.29 -20.35
C TYR A 492 -31.32 -22.05 -20.99
N LEU A 493 -32.13 -22.21 -22.05
CA LEU A 493 -32.72 -21.08 -22.77
C LEU A 493 -33.82 -20.39 -21.98
N ASP A 494 -34.59 -21.15 -21.19
CA ASP A 494 -35.66 -20.60 -20.36
C ASP A 494 -35.10 -19.64 -19.29
N TYR A 495 -34.00 -20.02 -18.63
CA TYR A 495 -33.32 -19.19 -17.63
C TYR A 495 -32.75 -17.89 -18.21
N LEU A 496 -32.23 -17.92 -19.44
CA LEU A 496 -31.67 -16.73 -20.10
C LEU A 496 -32.73 -15.68 -20.46
N GLY A 497 -33.98 -16.10 -20.71
CA GLY A 497 -35.07 -15.19 -21.04
C GLY A 497 -35.40 -14.23 -19.89
N GLU A 498 -35.28 -14.69 -18.64
CA GLU A 498 -35.58 -13.88 -17.46
C GLU A 498 -34.52 -12.80 -17.21
N ILE A 499 -33.24 -13.10 -17.47
CA ILE A 499 -32.12 -12.15 -17.28
C ILE A 499 -32.10 -11.05 -18.35
N ALA A 500 -32.43 -11.39 -19.59
CA ALA A 500 -32.33 -10.47 -20.72
C ALA A 500 -33.18 -9.19 -20.55
N GLU A 501 -34.34 -9.31 -19.89
CA GLU A 501 -35.26 -8.19 -19.69
C GLU A 501 -34.73 -7.17 -18.67
N GLU A 502 -34.05 -7.62 -17.61
CA GLU A 502 -33.44 -6.72 -16.61
C GLU A 502 -32.26 -5.92 -17.19
N GLU A 503 -31.46 -6.50 -18.07
CA GLU A 503 -30.30 -5.84 -18.66
C GLU A 503 -30.69 -4.75 -19.66
N ARG A 504 -31.77 -4.95 -20.42
CA ARG A 504 -32.24 -3.98 -21.44
C ARG A 504 -32.48 -2.58 -20.85
N VAL A 505 -33.01 -2.53 -19.61
CA VAL A 505 -33.29 -1.27 -18.91
C VAL A 505 -32.01 -0.51 -18.56
N LYS A 506 -30.91 -1.22 -18.25
CA LYS A 506 -29.63 -0.62 -17.85
C LYS A 506 -28.84 -0.06 -19.04
N VAL A 507 -28.80 -0.78 -20.16
CA VAL A 507 -28.02 -0.40 -21.36
C VAL A 507 -28.49 0.93 -21.96
N GLN A 508 -29.80 1.20 -21.92
CA GLN A 508 -30.37 2.43 -22.48
C GLN A 508 -29.84 3.69 -21.78
N GLN A 509 -29.54 3.62 -20.48
CA GLN A 509 -29.05 4.75 -19.69
C GLN A 509 -27.57 5.09 -20.00
N GLU A 510 -26.79 4.12 -20.47
CA GLU A 510 -25.35 4.28 -20.72
C GLU A 510 -25.05 4.87 -22.11
N LEU A 511 -25.92 4.65 -23.10
CA LEU A 511 -25.80 5.23 -24.44
C LEU A 511 -25.74 6.76 -24.43
N ASP A 512 -26.57 7.38 -23.59
CA ASP A 512 -26.68 8.83 -23.48
C ASP A 512 -25.39 9.47 -22.92
N ARG A 513 -24.61 8.70 -22.15
CA ARG A 513 -23.34 9.13 -21.54
C ARG A 513 -22.20 9.16 -22.56
N LEU A 514 -22.11 8.17 -23.45
CA LEU A 514 -20.97 8.02 -24.37
C LEU A 514 -20.92 9.10 -25.46
N ALA A 515 -22.05 9.62 -25.95
CA ALA A 515 -22.08 10.67 -26.99
C ALA A 515 -21.27 11.92 -26.62
N GLN A 516 -21.11 12.17 -25.31
CA GLN A 516 -20.35 13.31 -24.78
C GLN A 516 -18.82 13.12 -24.89
N TRP A 517 -18.31 11.88 -24.98
CA TRP A 517 -16.87 11.62 -24.98
C TRP A 517 -16.20 11.79 -26.37
N GLN A 518 -16.93 11.63 -27.47
CA GLN A 518 -16.33 11.63 -28.82
C GLN A 518 -15.89 13.04 -29.25
N ASP A 519 -16.62 14.08 -28.82
CA ASP A 519 -16.25 15.47 -29.08
C ASP A 519 -14.91 15.83 -28.41
N ALA A 520 -14.56 15.13 -27.34
CA ALA A 520 -13.39 15.44 -26.54
C ALA A 520 -12.06 15.06 -27.23
N GLU A 521 -11.98 13.91 -27.92
CA GLU A 521 -10.71 13.38 -28.50
C GLU A 521 -10.12 14.28 -29.58
N ARG A 522 -10.94 14.88 -30.43
CA ARG A 522 -10.48 15.70 -31.56
C ARG A 522 -9.72 16.95 -31.12
N ARG A 523 -10.15 17.57 -30.03
CA ARG A 523 -9.57 18.83 -29.53
C ARG A 523 -8.17 18.59 -28.93
N LEU A 524 -7.92 17.42 -28.33
CA LEU A 524 -6.65 17.05 -27.71
C LEU A 524 -5.45 17.01 -28.69
N SER A 525 -5.66 16.48 -29.90
CA SER A 525 -4.57 16.30 -30.88
C SER A 525 -4.02 17.62 -31.45
N ALA A 526 -4.81 18.69 -31.46
CA ALA A 526 -4.39 19.98 -32.01
C ALA A 526 -3.42 20.72 -31.09
N LEU A 527 -3.61 20.59 -29.77
CA LEU A 527 -2.85 21.27 -28.72
C LEU A 527 -1.35 20.88 -28.73
N ASN A 528 -1.03 19.59 -28.85
CA ASN A 528 0.35 19.08 -28.79
C ASN A 528 1.29 19.63 -29.88
N LYS A 529 0.78 20.02 -31.04
CA LYS A 529 1.59 20.47 -32.18
C LYS A 529 2.07 21.93 -32.02
N ALA A 530 1.35 22.74 -31.24
CA ALA A 530 1.65 24.15 -31.05
C ALA A 530 2.89 24.39 -30.17
N ILE A 531 3.02 23.63 -29.08
CA ILE A 531 4.07 23.78 -28.05
C ILE A 531 5.49 23.60 -28.61
N SER A 532 5.68 22.67 -29.54
CA SER A 532 7.02 22.36 -30.08
C SER A 532 7.64 23.51 -30.87
N ASN A 533 6.83 24.32 -31.54
CA ASN A 533 7.33 25.44 -32.34
C ASN A 533 7.76 26.62 -31.45
N THR A 534 7.13 26.78 -30.29
CA THR A 534 7.45 27.85 -29.33
C THR A 534 8.86 27.68 -28.74
N LYS A 535 9.30 26.46 -28.42
CA LYS A 535 10.61 26.17 -27.77
C LYS A 535 11.81 26.70 -28.55
N GLN A 536 11.81 26.42 -29.85
CA GLN A 536 12.94 26.76 -30.71
C GLN A 536 13.20 28.27 -30.77
N ARG A 537 12.15 29.07 -30.68
CA ARG A 537 12.25 30.53 -30.84
C ARG A 537 12.83 31.24 -29.61
N LEU A 538 12.64 30.69 -28.42
CA LEU A 538 13.16 31.25 -27.17
C LEU A 538 14.69 31.08 -27.02
N ASP A 539 15.22 29.94 -27.48
CA ASP A 539 16.66 29.63 -27.40
C ASP A 539 17.52 30.59 -28.24
N GLU A 540 17.01 31.07 -29.38
CA GLU A 540 17.68 32.06 -30.25
C GLU A 540 17.86 33.40 -29.50
N ILE A 541 16.83 33.85 -28.80
CA ILE A 541 16.79 35.13 -28.08
C ILE A 541 17.83 35.17 -26.94
N LEU A 542 17.97 34.08 -26.18
CA LEU A 542 18.87 34.01 -25.02
C LEU A 542 20.36 34.02 -25.40
N GLN A 543 20.70 33.64 -26.63
CA GLN A 543 22.08 33.63 -27.13
C GLN A 543 22.51 34.98 -27.72
N GLY A 544 21.59 35.94 -27.82
CA GLY A 544 21.81 37.21 -28.49
C GLY A 544 21.81 37.10 -30.02
N GLU A 545 21.57 35.91 -30.59
CA GLU A 545 21.39 35.70 -32.03
C GLU A 545 19.96 36.08 -32.41
N GLY A 546 19.81 37.29 -32.97
CA GLY A 546 18.51 37.91 -33.19
C GLY A 546 18.23 39.11 -32.29
N ALA A 547 19.23 39.60 -31.53
CA ALA A 547 19.16 40.91 -30.92
C ALA A 547 18.88 41.95 -32.02
N LEU A 548 17.71 42.59 -31.95
CA LEU A 548 17.29 43.65 -32.86
C LEU A 548 18.44 44.63 -33.09
N ASP A 549 18.89 44.74 -34.33
CA ASP A 549 19.83 45.78 -34.76
C ASP A 549 19.20 47.16 -34.46
N GLY A 550 19.51 47.74 -33.29
CA GLY A 550 19.49 49.18 -33.07
C GLY A 550 18.34 49.85 -32.31
N SER A 551 17.35 49.17 -31.70
CA SER A 551 16.36 49.88 -30.85
C SER A 551 15.74 49.03 -29.73
N SER A 552 16.36 49.02 -28.54
CA SER A 552 15.72 48.54 -27.31
C SER A 552 14.76 49.63 -26.78
N PRO A 553 13.48 49.34 -26.53
CA PRO A 553 12.54 50.37 -26.06
C PRO A 553 12.88 50.82 -24.63
N GLU A 554 13.20 52.09 -24.41
CA GLU A 554 13.58 52.59 -23.07
C GLU A 554 12.44 52.48 -22.03
N TRP A 555 11.18 52.49 -22.46
CA TRP A 555 10.01 52.35 -21.58
C TRP A 555 9.93 51.00 -20.84
N LEU A 556 10.61 49.94 -21.33
CA LEU A 556 10.67 48.64 -20.65
C LEU A 556 11.46 48.69 -19.33
N PHE A 557 12.31 49.71 -19.19
CA PHE A 557 13.19 49.89 -18.04
C PHE A 557 12.74 51.05 -17.13
N HIS A 558 11.56 51.63 -17.35
CA HIS A 558 10.99 52.71 -16.55
C HIS A 558 9.53 52.40 -16.17
N GLN A 559 9.08 52.77 -14.96
CA GLN A 559 7.68 52.62 -14.56
C GLN A 559 6.82 53.74 -15.17
N GLY A 560 5.73 53.39 -15.86
CA GLY A 560 4.73 54.35 -16.37
C GLY A 560 3.56 54.55 -15.39
N GLU A 561 2.80 55.65 -15.53
CA GLU A 561 1.64 55.98 -14.68
C GLU A 561 0.50 54.93 -14.84
N GLU A 562 0.16 54.21 -13.76
CA GLU A 562 -0.86 53.14 -13.74
C GLU A 562 -2.28 53.64 -13.35
N ASN A 563 -3.33 53.06 -13.95
CA ASN A 563 -4.73 53.29 -13.57
C ASN A 563 -5.11 52.49 -12.31
N LEU A 564 -5.31 53.17 -11.18
CA LEU A 564 -5.58 52.56 -9.87
C LEU A 564 -7.02 52.84 -9.40
N LYS A 565 -7.73 51.80 -8.94
CA LYS A 565 -9.02 51.97 -8.24
C LYS A 565 -8.72 52.25 -6.77
N ILE A 566 -8.89 53.50 -6.38
CA ILE A 566 -8.65 53.94 -5.01
C ILE A 566 -9.86 53.57 -4.16
N ILE A 567 -9.71 52.60 -3.26
CA ILE A 567 -10.74 52.25 -2.27
C ILE A 567 -10.54 53.17 -1.07
N ARG A 568 -11.55 54.00 -0.83
CA ARG A 568 -11.67 54.85 0.35
C ARG A 568 -13.03 54.61 0.97
N ASP A 569 -13.22 53.43 1.56
CA ASP A 569 -14.40 53.19 2.36
C ASP A 569 -14.05 53.07 3.83
N GLY A 570 -14.55 54.06 4.58
CA GLY A 570 -14.76 53.98 6.01
C GLY A 570 -16.18 53.51 6.33
N LEU A 571 -16.32 52.91 7.52
CA LEU A 571 -17.56 52.73 8.32
C LEU A 571 -18.69 51.98 7.57
N THR A 572 -19.09 50.73 7.85
CA THR A 572 -19.43 50.05 9.12
C THR A 572 -19.86 48.61 8.74
N PRO A 573 -19.73 47.60 9.63
CA PRO A 573 -20.11 46.23 9.31
C PRO A 573 -21.61 46.00 9.54
N GLU A 574 -22.37 45.67 8.48
CA GLU A 574 -23.67 45.01 8.64
C GLU A 574 -23.43 43.52 8.93
N ASN A 575 -23.63 43.15 10.20
CA ASN A 575 -23.81 41.78 10.63
C ASN A 575 -24.92 41.11 9.80
N LYS A 576 -24.54 40.12 8.98
CA LYS A 576 -25.43 39.01 8.63
C LYS A 576 -24.82 37.71 9.16
N PRO A 577 -25.51 37.01 10.07
CA PRO A 577 -25.02 35.75 10.59
C PRO A 577 -25.08 34.70 9.47
N VAL A 578 -23.95 34.05 9.19
CA VAL A 578 -23.94 32.78 8.50
C VAL A 578 -24.42 31.75 9.51
N GLU A 579 -25.64 31.25 9.33
CA GLU A 579 -26.13 30.08 10.03
C GLU A 579 -25.22 28.90 9.65
N VAL A 580 -24.43 28.46 10.63
CA VAL A 580 -23.80 27.14 10.62
C VAL A 580 -24.94 26.13 10.71
N GLU A 581 -25.11 25.30 9.68
CA GLU A 581 -25.94 24.10 9.81
C GLU A 581 -25.28 23.19 10.85
N ASP A 582 -25.90 23.22 12.03
CA ASP A 582 -25.59 22.41 13.19
C ASP A 582 -25.92 20.94 12.88
N VAL A 583 -24.98 20.19 12.30
CA VAL A 583 -25.09 18.73 12.18
C VAL A 583 -24.54 18.07 13.45
N HIS A 584 -25.03 18.50 14.61
CA HIS A 584 -25.08 17.64 15.78
C HIS A 584 -26.22 16.61 15.60
N LYS A 585 -25.96 15.55 14.83
CA LYS A 585 -26.72 14.29 15.01
C LYS A 585 -26.27 13.64 16.31
N LYS A 586 -26.95 14.00 17.41
CA LYS A 586 -27.05 13.15 18.60
C LYS A 586 -27.57 11.79 18.17
N LEU A 587 -26.67 10.81 18.07
CA LEU A 587 -27.05 9.40 18.17
C LEU A 587 -27.80 9.21 19.49
N PRO A 588 -28.95 8.52 19.51
CA PRO A 588 -29.67 8.29 20.74
C PRO A 588 -28.81 7.44 21.66
N ALA A 589 -28.35 8.05 22.76
CA ALA A 589 -27.87 7.32 23.92
C ALA A 589 -29.04 6.50 24.48
N LYS A 590 -29.16 5.25 24.03
CA LYS A 590 -29.80 4.22 24.85
C LYS A 590 -28.81 3.87 25.95
N SER A 591 -28.97 4.53 27.09
CA SER A 591 -28.46 4.05 28.37
C SER A 591 -29.14 2.72 28.70
N THR A 592 -28.60 1.61 28.20
CA THR A 592 -28.73 0.34 28.90
C THR A 592 -27.65 0.33 29.96
N SER A 593 -28.08 0.37 31.21
CA SER A 593 -27.28 0.25 32.42
C SER A 593 -26.18 -0.83 32.29
N PRO A 594 -24.92 -0.55 32.67
CA PRO A 594 -23.82 -1.52 32.58
C PRO A 594 -23.87 -2.64 33.65
N GLU A 595 -24.89 -2.67 34.51
CA GLU A 595 -24.78 -3.39 35.79
C GLU A 595 -25.14 -4.88 35.77
N LYS A 596 -25.38 -5.52 34.63
CA LYS A 596 -25.72 -6.96 34.60
C LYS A 596 -24.86 -7.85 33.70
N MET A 597 -23.93 -7.31 32.92
CA MET A 597 -23.14 -8.11 31.96
C MET A 597 -21.68 -8.33 32.38
N GLY A 598 -21.19 -7.61 33.40
CA GLY A 598 -19.82 -7.73 33.92
C GLY A 598 -19.58 -8.92 34.84
N THR A 599 -20.60 -9.39 35.57
CA THR A 599 -20.48 -10.51 36.52
C THR A 599 -20.47 -11.88 35.86
N ILE A 600 -21.12 -12.04 34.69
CA ILE A 600 -21.23 -13.34 33.99
C ILE A 600 -19.93 -13.71 33.24
N LYS A 601 -19.15 -12.71 32.79
CA LYS A 601 -17.91 -12.89 32.00
C LYS A 601 -16.65 -13.16 32.83
N ALA A 602 -16.60 -12.66 34.06
CA ALA A 602 -15.44 -12.85 34.95
C ALA A 602 -15.34 -14.30 35.48
N ASP A 603 -16.45 -15.02 35.53
CA ASP A 603 -16.57 -16.38 36.08
C ASP A 603 -16.42 -17.49 35.00
N LEU A 604 -16.29 -17.15 33.70
CA LEU A 604 -16.25 -18.19 32.65
C LEU A 604 -15.06 -19.17 32.76
N PRO A 605 -13.82 -18.74 33.05
CA PRO A 605 -12.71 -19.68 33.29
C PRO A 605 -13.00 -20.65 34.44
N ASP A 606 -13.63 -20.16 35.51
CA ASP A 606 -14.00 -20.99 36.66
C ASP A 606 -15.19 -21.90 36.34
N ARG A 607 -16.18 -21.43 35.58
CA ARG A 607 -17.28 -22.26 35.03
C ARG A 607 -16.76 -23.36 34.11
N LEU A 608 -15.75 -23.09 33.28
CA LEU A 608 -15.09 -24.10 32.45
C LEU A 608 -14.35 -25.14 33.30
N ARG A 609 -13.68 -24.74 34.39
CA ARG A 609 -13.06 -25.68 35.35
C ARG A 609 -14.08 -26.52 36.09
N GLN A 610 -15.15 -25.90 36.59
CA GLN A 610 -16.25 -26.59 37.26
C GLN A 610 -16.93 -27.57 36.30
N ALA A 611 -17.18 -27.17 35.05
CA ALA A 611 -17.66 -28.06 34.01
C ALA A 611 -16.69 -29.22 33.75
N ALA A 612 -15.39 -28.96 33.69
CA ALA A 612 -14.37 -29.99 33.56
C ALA A 612 -14.36 -30.97 34.76
N GLU A 613 -14.59 -30.50 35.98
CA GLU A 613 -14.70 -31.34 37.18
C GLU A 613 -15.95 -32.22 37.11
N ILE A 614 -17.11 -31.66 36.77
CA ILE A 614 -18.39 -32.37 36.64
C ILE A 614 -18.27 -33.51 35.63
N VAL A 615 -17.66 -33.26 34.47
CA VAL A 615 -17.57 -34.28 33.40
C VAL A 615 -16.39 -35.23 33.57
N SER A 616 -15.35 -34.87 34.36
CA SER A 616 -14.20 -35.76 34.60
C SER A 616 -14.55 -37.06 35.34
N GLY A 617 -15.67 -37.09 36.06
CA GLY A 617 -16.19 -38.29 36.71
C GLY A 617 -17.02 -39.20 35.80
N LEU A 618 -17.27 -38.79 34.54
CA LEU A 618 -18.08 -39.53 33.59
C LEU A 618 -17.19 -40.33 32.61
N PRO A 619 -17.45 -41.64 32.43
CA PRO A 619 -16.70 -42.45 31.46
C PRO A 619 -16.81 -41.92 30.01
N GLY A 620 -15.64 -41.74 29.36
CA GLY A 620 -15.49 -41.17 28.01
C GLY A 620 -15.62 -39.64 27.87
N PHE A 621 -15.51 -38.90 28.99
CA PHE A 621 -15.46 -37.42 29.00
C PHE A 621 -14.08 -36.85 29.39
N ASN A 622 -13.06 -37.69 29.56
CA ASN A 622 -11.73 -37.27 30.01
C ASN A 622 -11.03 -36.29 29.05
N HIS A 623 -11.14 -36.52 27.73
CA HIS A 623 -10.58 -35.63 26.72
C HIS A 623 -11.24 -34.24 26.79
N LEU A 624 -12.57 -34.20 26.84
CA LEU A 624 -13.35 -32.97 26.96
C LEU A 624 -13.03 -32.21 28.26
N ALA A 625 -12.85 -32.92 29.37
CA ALA A 625 -12.43 -32.32 30.64
C ALA A 625 -11.01 -31.71 30.56
N ALA A 626 -10.09 -32.31 29.81
CA ALA A 626 -8.76 -31.74 29.59
C ALA A 626 -8.83 -30.47 28.71
N GLU A 627 -9.64 -30.51 27.65
CA GLU A 627 -9.84 -29.38 26.73
C GLU A 627 -10.47 -28.17 27.44
N LEU A 628 -11.50 -28.38 28.26
CA LEU A 628 -12.13 -27.33 29.06
C LEU A 628 -11.13 -26.69 30.04
N ARG A 629 -10.23 -27.48 30.65
CA ARG A 629 -9.15 -26.95 31.52
C ARG A 629 -8.14 -26.12 30.75
N GLU A 630 -7.75 -26.56 29.56
CA GLU A 630 -6.82 -25.82 28.71
C GLU A 630 -7.41 -24.47 28.26
N ARG A 631 -8.67 -24.47 27.81
CA ARG A 631 -9.39 -23.24 27.44
C ARG A 631 -9.56 -22.29 28.62
N ALA A 632 -9.86 -22.82 29.81
CA ALA A 632 -9.91 -22.03 31.03
C ALA A 632 -8.56 -21.35 31.32
N GLY A 633 -7.44 -22.08 31.22
CA GLY A 633 -6.10 -21.53 31.41
C GLY A 633 -5.73 -20.43 30.42
N LYS A 634 -6.11 -20.56 29.14
CA LYS A 634 -5.90 -19.53 28.11
C LYS A 634 -6.72 -18.26 28.38
N LEU A 635 -7.96 -18.42 28.83
CA LEU A 635 -8.84 -17.29 29.17
C LEU A 635 -8.41 -16.57 30.46
N GLU A 636 -7.66 -17.22 31.35
CA GLU A 636 -7.16 -16.61 32.59
C GLU A 636 -5.84 -15.85 32.35
N ASN A 637 -4.89 -16.45 31.61
CA ASN A 637 -3.57 -15.88 31.32
C ASN A 637 -3.53 -15.11 30.00
N ARG A 638 -4.48 -14.18 29.80
CA ARG A 638 -4.61 -13.42 28.55
C ARG A 638 -3.38 -12.54 28.31
N LYS A 639 -2.65 -12.83 27.24
CA LYS A 639 -1.56 -11.99 26.75
C LYS A 639 -1.96 -11.38 25.41
N TYR A 640 -2.00 -10.06 25.35
CA TYR A 640 -2.29 -9.31 24.12
C TYR A 640 -1.03 -8.61 23.64
N THR A 641 -0.83 -8.50 22.34
CA THR A 641 0.30 -7.80 21.73
C THR A 641 -0.18 -6.57 20.98
N ALA A 642 0.29 -5.39 21.37
CA ALA A 642 0.06 -4.12 20.67
C ALA A 642 1.36 -3.66 20.01
N ALA A 643 1.37 -3.52 18.68
CA ALA A 643 2.54 -3.08 17.93
C ALA A 643 2.45 -1.59 17.57
N LEU A 644 3.50 -0.83 17.86
CA LEU A 644 3.59 0.62 17.66
C LEU A 644 4.42 0.96 16.41
N PHE A 645 3.84 1.76 15.51
CA PHE A 645 4.41 2.15 14.22
C PHE A 645 4.35 3.67 14.00
N GLY A 646 5.13 4.17 13.04
CA GLY A 646 5.17 5.59 12.63
C GLY A 646 6.58 6.10 12.31
N ALA A 647 6.67 7.24 11.63
CA ALA A 647 7.92 7.91 11.28
C ALA A 647 8.82 8.24 12.48
N PHE A 648 10.09 8.51 12.17
CA PHE A 648 11.03 9.05 13.14
C PHE A 648 10.56 10.41 13.64
N SER A 649 10.78 10.71 14.94
CA SER A 649 10.26 11.92 15.60
C SER A 649 8.73 12.12 15.58
N ALA A 650 7.91 11.15 15.13
CA ALA A 650 6.45 11.21 15.26
C ALA A 650 5.95 11.13 16.73
N GLY A 651 6.86 10.83 17.66
CA GLY A 651 6.59 10.75 19.09
C GLY A 651 6.09 9.38 19.56
N LYS A 652 6.47 8.29 18.89
CA LYS A 652 6.17 6.89 19.29
C LYS A 652 6.58 6.59 20.74
N SER A 653 7.86 6.76 21.08
CA SER A 653 8.37 6.48 22.43
C SER A 653 7.75 7.43 23.46
N SER A 654 7.45 8.68 23.09
CA SER A 654 6.71 9.63 23.94
C SER A 654 5.28 9.16 24.21
N PHE A 655 4.58 8.66 23.18
CA PHE A 655 3.24 8.09 23.30
C PHE A 655 3.25 6.83 24.16
N ALA A 656 4.20 5.92 23.94
CA ALA A 656 4.40 4.74 24.77
C ALA A 656 4.64 5.10 26.24
N ASN A 657 5.49 6.09 26.52
CA ASN A 657 5.71 6.62 27.87
C ASN A 657 4.43 7.21 28.47
N ALA A 658 3.62 7.94 27.69
CA ALA A 658 2.32 8.44 28.13
C ALA A 658 1.33 7.30 28.46
N LEU A 659 1.34 6.19 27.71
CA LEU A 659 0.52 5.02 28.05
C LEU A 659 1.00 4.37 29.36
N MET A 660 2.31 4.21 29.54
CA MET A 660 2.90 3.65 30.75
C MET A 660 2.77 4.56 31.98
N GLY A 661 2.62 5.87 31.77
CA GLY A 661 2.56 6.89 32.83
C GLY A 661 3.92 7.25 33.44
N LYS A 662 5.03 6.81 32.84
CA LYS A 662 6.41 7.08 33.27
C LYS A 662 7.35 7.14 32.06
N LYS A 663 8.46 7.86 32.20
CA LYS A 663 9.56 7.88 31.21
C LYS A 663 10.39 6.60 31.30
N VAL A 664 10.03 5.58 30.52
CA VAL A 664 10.69 4.27 30.48
C VAL A 664 11.53 4.12 29.21
N LEU A 665 10.95 4.42 28.05
CA LEU A 665 11.64 4.40 26.76
C LEU A 665 12.41 5.71 26.55
N PRO A 666 13.67 5.67 26.08
CA PRO A 666 14.43 6.88 25.76
C PRO A 666 13.76 7.64 24.62
N VAL A 667 13.66 8.96 24.75
CA VAL A 667 13.17 9.86 23.70
C VAL A 667 14.39 10.54 23.09
N SER A 668 14.68 10.28 21.82
CA SER A 668 15.81 10.92 21.10
C SER A 668 15.32 11.55 19.80
N PRO A 669 15.80 12.77 19.46
CA PRO A 669 15.62 13.38 18.14
C PRO A 669 16.62 12.87 17.09
N ASN A 670 17.50 11.91 17.44
CA ASN A 670 18.39 11.23 16.50
C ASN A 670 17.88 9.80 16.17
N PRO A 671 18.11 9.25 14.96
CA PRO A 671 17.67 7.90 14.60
C PRO A 671 18.32 6.84 15.50
N THR A 672 17.57 6.25 16.44
CA THR A 672 18.16 5.32 17.43
C THR A 672 17.53 3.92 17.51
N THR A 673 16.39 3.64 16.88
CA THR A 673 15.70 2.34 17.02
C THR A 673 16.06 1.37 15.90
N ALA A 674 17.25 0.77 15.97
CA ALA A 674 17.64 -0.33 15.07
C ALA A 674 17.15 -1.72 15.54
N ALA A 675 16.72 -1.85 16.80
CA ALA A 675 16.24 -3.11 17.39
C ALA A 675 14.77 -3.00 17.86
N ILE A 676 14.05 -4.12 17.83
CA ILE A 676 12.66 -4.21 18.30
C ILE A 676 12.65 -4.18 19.82
N CYS A 677 11.79 -3.36 20.43
CA CYS A 677 11.69 -3.25 21.88
C CYS A 677 10.31 -3.68 22.38
N GLY A 678 10.23 -4.73 23.19
CA GLY A 678 9.02 -5.20 23.85
C GLY A 678 8.94 -4.74 25.30
N ILE A 679 7.79 -4.19 25.72
CA ILE A 679 7.45 -3.95 27.13
C ILE A 679 6.46 -5.04 27.55
N LYS A 680 6.92 -5.99 28.35
CA LYS A 680 6.18 -7.20 28.73
C LYS A 680 5.61 -7.13 30.16
N PRO A 681 4.47 -7.81 30.43
CA PRO A 681 4.02 -8.05 31.79
C PRO A 681 5.05 -8.84 32.60
N VAL A 682 5.25 -8.45 33.85
CA VAL A 682 6.08 -9.17 34.82
C VAL A 682 5.51 -10.57 35.08
N ASP A 683 6.40 -11.54 35.32
CA ASP A 683 6.04 -12.91 35.67
C ASP A 683 6.90 -13.45 36.82
N ASP A 684 6.65 -14.68 37.25
CA ASP A 684 7.35 -15.31 38.38
C ASP A 684 8.88 -15.43 38.16
N THR A 685 9.31 -15.46 36.90
CA THR A 685 10.71 -15.60 36.50
C THR A 685 11.39 -14.26 36.19
N HIS A 686 10.62 -13.25 35.78
CA HIS A 686 11.11 -11.94 35.36
C HIS A 686 10.37 -10.83 36.14
N PRO A 687 10.93 -10.39 37.28
CA PRO A 687 10.34 -9.31 38.08
C PRO A 687 10.43 -7.95 37.36
N HIS A 688 9.81 -6.94 37.96
CA HIS A 688 9.86 -5.56 37.47
C HIS A 688 11.31 -5.08 37.26
N GLY A 689 11.60 -4.60 36.05
CA GLY A 689 12.90 -4.05 35.67
C GLY A 689 13.86 -5.04 35.01
N THR A 690 13.47 -6.31 34.84
CA THR A 690 14.28 -7.30 34.13
C THR A 690 14.35 -7.00 32.64
N VAL A 691 15.56 -6.98 32.08
CA VAL A 691 15.82 -6.77 30.65
C VAL A 691 16.39 -8.04 30.05
N VAL A 692 15.76 -8.54 28.99
CA VAL A 692 16.23 -9.70 28.24
C VAL A 692 16.54 -9.26 26.82
N VAL A 693 17.76 -9.52 26.34
CA VAL A 693 18.19 -9.15 25.00
C VAL A 693 18.57 -10.41 24.23
N LYS A 694 17.99 -10.58 23.05
CA LYS A 694 18.42 -11.60 22.09
C LYS A 694 19.43 -11.00 21.14
N MET A 695 20.62 -11.58 21.11
CA MET A 695 21.68 -11.17 20.19
C MET A 695 21.53 -11.91 18.86
N LYS A 696 21.73 -11.20 17.75
CA LYS A 696 21.71 -11.78 16.40
C LYS A 696 22.76 -12.87 16.26
N ASP A 697 22.45 -13.89 15.47
CA ASP A 697 23.44 -14.91 15.11
C ASP A 697 24.45 -14.41 14.06
N GLN A 698 25.48 -15.22 13.79
CA GLN A 698 26.55 -14.84 12.88
C GLN A 698 26.07 -14.64 11.43
N THR A 699 25.11 -15.45 10.98
CA THR A 699 24.61 -15.43 9.60
C THR A 699 23.81 -14.17 9.35
N SER A 700 22.88 -13.85 10.27
CA SER A 700 22.04 -12.67 10.23
C SER A 700 22.87 -11.38 10.29
N LEU A 701 23.84 -11.33 11.21
CA LEU A 701 24.70 -10.17 11.38
C LEU A 701 25.63 -9.93 10.17
N LEU A 702 26.15 -11.00 9.55
CA LEU A 702 26.96 -10.89 8.33
C LEU A 702 26.12 -10.44 7.13
N ALA A 703 24.86 -10.88 7.03
CA ALA A 703 23.93 -10.41 6.00
C ALA A 703 23.66 -8.90 6.15
N ASP A 704 23.45 -8.40 7.36
CA ASP A 704 23.27 -6.97 7.64
C ASP A 704 24.48 -6.13 7.20
N VAL A 705 25.69 -6.63 7.47
CA VAL A 705 26.95 -5.98 7.07
C VAL A 705 27.09 -5.97 5.55
N ASN A 706 26.82 -7.09 4.88
CA ASN A 706 26.88 -7.19 3.43
C ASN A 706 25.85 -6.30 2.74
N GLN A 707 24.66 -6.17 3.30
CA GLN A 707 23.64 -5.26 2.79
C GLN A 707 24.11 -3.81 2.85
N ALA A 708 24.74 -3.39 3.97
CA ALA A 708 25.32 -2.05 4.07
C ALA A 708 26.51 -1.85 3.11
N LEU A 709 27.29 -2.89 2.85
CA LEU A 709 28.41 -2.87 1.90
C LEU A 709 28.00 -2.89 0.42
N LYS A 710 26.78 -3.35 0.10
CA LYS A 710 26.22 -3.37 -1.28
C LYS A 710 26.28 -1.99 -1.93
N GLY A 711 25.99 -0.93 -1.18
CA GLY A 711 26.08 0.47 -1.66
C GLY A 711 27.49 0.90 -2.08
N PHE A 712 28.53 0.22 -1.59
CA PHE A 712 29.92 0.45 -1.94
C PHE A 712 30.46 -0.55 -2.97
N ALA A 713 29.59 -1.40 -3.53
CA ALA A 713 29.95 -2.53 -4.41
C ALA A 713 31.03 -3.45 -3.79
N ARG A 714 30.90 -3.73 -2.49
CA ARG A 714 31.75 -4.66 -1.72
C ARG A 714 30.89 -5.76 -1.10
N GLU A 715 31.48 -6.93 -0.92
CA GLU A 715 30.87 -8.07 -0.23
C GLU A 715 31.97 -8.79 0.54
N VAL A 716 31.62 -9.33 1.71
CA VAL A 716 32.54 -9.96 2.65
C VAL A 716 31.98 -11.30 3.13
N SER A 717 32.88 -12.24 3.38
CA SER A 717 32.56 -13.60 3.79
C SER A 717 32.82 -13.88 5.28
N SER A 718 33.48 -12.94 5.97
CA SER A 718 33.82 -13.05 7.39
C SER A 718 33.83 -11.70 8.09
N PHE A 719 33.74 -11.70 9.42
CA PHE A 719 33.81 -10.46 10.20
C PHE A 719 35.19 -9.80 10.16
N ASP A 720 36.28 -10.57 10.06
CA ASP A 720 37.62 -10.00 9.94
C ASP A 720 37.76 -9.23 8.61
N GLU A 721 37.26 -9.82 7.50
CA GLU A 721 37.18 -9.17 6.19
C GLU A 721 36.25 -7.94 6.20
N ALA A 722 35.14 -8.01 6.95
CA ALA A 722 34.25 -6.88 7.17
C ALA A 722 34.97 -5.70 7.84
N LEU A 723 35.67 -5.95 8.95
CA LEU A 723 36.37 -4.91 9.70
C LEU A 723 37.47 -4.23 8.87
N ASP A 724 38.20 -5.00 8.06
CA ASP A 724 39.22 -4.46 7.16
C ASP A 724 38.60 -3.65 6.02
N THR A 725 37.50 -4.13 5.42
CA THR A 725 36.77 -3.38 4.39
C THR A 725 36.21 -2.07 4.94
N ILE A 726 35.70 -2.06 6.18
CA ILE A 726 35.19 -0.85 6.83
C ILE A 726 36.32 0.15 7.10
N ARG A 727 37.53 -0.31 7.46
CA ARG A 727 38.72 0.55 7.61
C ARG A 727 39.11 1.19 6.27
N ASP A 728 39.05 0.44 5.17
CA ASP A 728 39.35 0.99 3.84
C ASP A 728 38.33 2.07 3.41
N LEU A 729 37.07 1.92 3.83
CA LEU A 729 36.00 2.88 3.54
C LEU A 729 36.10 4.19 4.36
N GLU A 730 36.85 4.24 5.46
CA GLU A 730 37.08 5.47 6.25
C GLU A 730 37.80 6.57 5.44
N HIS A 731 38.45 6.21 4.33
CA HIS A 731 39.16 7.15 3.46
C HIS A 731 38.43 7.48 2.14
N HIS A 732 37.18 7.03 1.98
CA HIS A 732 36.41 7.25 0.75
C HIS A 732 35.83 8.67 0.66
N SER A 733 35.97 9.33 -0.49
CA SER A 733 35.40 10.66 -0.73
C SER A 733 33.93 10.58 -1.12
N PHE A 734 33.06 11.16 -0.30
CA PHE A 734 31.61 11.10 -0.44
C PHE A 734 31.08 11.86 -1.67
N GLN A 735 30.16 11.26 -2.43
CA GLN A 735 29.58 11.85 -3.65
C GLN A 735 28.12 12.34 -3.51
N GLY A 736 27.52 12.29 -2.31
CA GLY A 736 26.24 12.94 -2.04
C GLY A 736 25.00 12.04 -2.07
N ASP A 737 25.14 10.73 -1.89
CA ASP A 737 24.01 9.79 -1.77
C ASP A 737 23.63 9.54 -0.29
N THR A 738 22.38 9.89 0.07
CA THR A 738 21.70 9.59 1.34
C THR A 738 21.98 8.19 1.88
N VAL A 739 21.90 7.20 0.99
CA VAL A 739 21.86 5.78 1.36
C VAL A 739 23.25 5.28 1.74
N GLU A 740 24.27 5.68 0.98
CA GLU A 740 25.67 5.37 1.26
C GLU A 740 26.08 5.87 2.66
N LYS A 741 25.64 7.07 3.05
CA LYS A 741 26.02 7.66 4.34
C LYS A 741 25.34 6.96 5.53
N ALA A 742 24.07 6.60 5.39
CA ALA A 742 23.36 5.82 6.40
C ALA A 742 24.01 4.44 6.58
N ASN A 743 24.37 3.78 5.47
CA ASN A 743 25.10 2.52 5.48
C ASN A 743 26.47 2.65 6.15
N LEU A 744 27.19 3.75 5.91
CA LEU A 744 28.48 4.02 6.56
C LEU A 744 28.35 4.23 8.07
N SER A 745 27.30 4.93 8.54
CA SER A 745 27.00 5.09 9.97
C SER A 745 26.83 3.73 10.65
N PHE A 746 26.02 2.86 10.05
CA PHE A 746 25.81 1.50 10.53
C PHE A 746 27.13 0.70 10.57
N LEU A 747 27.94 0.75 9.51
CA LEU A 747 29.22 0.05 9.44
C LEU A 747 30.21 0.54 10.51
N HIS A 748 30.24 1.84 10.81
CA HIS A 748 31.04 2.37 11.91
C HIS A 748 30.51 1.95 13.28
N ALA A 749 29.19 1.94 13.48
CA ALA A 749 28.57 1.47 14.71
C ALA A 749 28.90 -0.02 14.95
N PHE A 750 28.77 -0.86 13.91
CA PHE A 750 29.19 -2.26 13.95
C PHE A 750 30.67 -2.40 14.33
N LYS A 751 31.57 -1.68 13.67
CA LYS A 751 33.01 -1.72 13.96
C LYS A 751 33.32 -1.32 15.42
N ARG A 752 32.67 -0.29 15.95
CA ARG A 752 32.87 0.16 17.35
C ARG A 752 32.35 -0.84 18.37
N GLY A 753 31.19 -1.45 18.11
CA GLY A 753 30.56 -2.41 19.02
C GLY A 753 31.13 -3.83 18.95
N PHE A 754 31.74 -4.21 17.84
CA PHE A 754 32.13 -5.60 17.57
C PHE A 754 33.03 -6.22 18.66
N GLU A 755 34.07 -5.50 19.11
CA GLU A 755 34.98 -6.03 20.15
C GLU A 755 34.27 -6.35 21.47
N ASN A 756 33.26 -5.55 21.84
CA ASN A 756 32.53 -5.72 23.09
C ASN A 756 31.46 -6.82 22.99
N GLU A 757 30.80 -6.96 21.83
CA GLU A 757 29.66 -7.87 21.66
C GLU A 757 30.02 -9.20 20.99
N ARG A 758 31.24 -9.39 20.48
CA ARG A 758 31.69 -10.61 19.78
C ARG A 758 31.40 -11.89 20.55
N THR A 759 31.50 -11.87 21.87
CA THR A 759 31.26 -13.04 22.75
C THR A 759 29.79 -13.32 23.00
N ASN A 760 28.90 -12.35 22.70
CA ASN A 760 27.46 -12.40 22.96
C ASN A 760 26.64 -12.78 21.71
N ILE A 761 27.23 -12.74 20.51
CA ILE A 761 26.59 -13.10 19.23
C ILE A 761 25.86 -14.46 19.34
N GLY A 762 24.57 -14.46 18.98
CA GLY A 762 23.65 -15.61 19.00
C GLY A 762 23.05 -15.96 20.37
N LYS A 763 23.54 -15.38 21.47
CA LYS A 763 23.09 -15.70 22.83
C LYS A 763 21.87 -14.88 23.27
N LEU A 764 21.21 -15.38 24.30
CA LEU A 764 20.24 -14.63 25.10
C LEU A 764 21.00 -14.07 26.31
N ILE A 765 20.92 -12.75 26.54
CA ILE A 765 21.58 -12.09 27.67
C ILE A 765 20.54 -11.41 28.55
N GLU A 766 20.74 -11.48 29.87
CA GLU A 766 20.00 -10.67 30.83
C GLU A 766 20.85 -9.44 31.18
N ALA A 767 20.21 -8.28 31.18
CA ALA A 767 20.85 -6.99 31.43
C ALA A 767 20.16 -6.26 32.59
N GLU A 768 20.88 -5.32 33.21
CA GLU A 768 20.32 -4.45 34.25
C GLU A 768 19.44 -3.35 33.62
N TYR A 769 18.49 -2.81 34.39
CA TYR A 769 17.56 -1.78 33.92
C TYR A 769 18.29 -0.54 33.37
N GLU A 770 19.43 -0.17 33.96
CA GLU A 770 20.28 0.93 33.53
C GLU A 770 20.89 0.69 32.15
N GLN A 771 21.12 -0.57 31.77
CA GLN A 771 21.67 -0.96 30.48
C GLN A 771 20.61 -0.99 29.38
N PHE A 772 19.31 -1.06 29.73
CA PHE A 772 18.19 -0.98 28.79
C PHE A 772 18.30 0.23 27.87
N SER A 773 18.50 1.41 28.47
CA SER A 773 18.62 2.67 27.72
C SER A 773 19.79 2.62 26.73
N GLU A 774 20.90 1.97 27.09
CA GLU A 774 22.05 1.85 26.19
C GLU A 774 21.77 0.94 24.99
N PHE A 775 21.11 -0.20 25.20
CA PHE A 775 20.73 -1.12 24.11
C PHE A 775 19.70 -0.50 23.17
N VAL A 776 18.83 0.38 23.65
CA VAL A 776 17.81 1.05 22.83
C VAL A 776 18.34 2.32 22.16
N SER A 777 19.30 3.05 22.75
CA SER A 777 19.74 4.35 22.25
C SER A 777 21.10 4.36 21.54
N LYS A 778 22.01 3.42 21.84
CA LYS A 778 23.35 3.39 21.24
C LYS A 778 23.39 2.46 20.03
N GLU A 779 23.67 3.02 18.85
CA GLU A 779 23.74 2.27 17.59
C GLU A 779 24.76 1.11 17.64
N GLU A 780 25.88 1.31 18.33
CA GLU A 780 26.95 0.31 18.52
C GLU A 780 26.55 -0.91 19.36
N LYS A 781 25.43 -0.86 20.09
CA LYS A 781 24.84 -2.01 20.79
C LYS A 781 23.61 -2.53 20.07
N SER A 782 22.70 -1.64 19.69
CA SER A 782 21.43 -2.01 19.03
C SER A 782 21.63 -2.75 17.71
N CYS A 783 22.71 -2.48 16.94
CA CYS A 783 22.96 -3.20 15.69
C CYS A 783 23.19 -4.73 15.89
N PHE A 784 23.65 -5.14 17.08
CA PHE A 784 23.88 -6.55 17.44
C PHE A 784 22.64 -7.21 18.09
N ALA A 785 21.68 -6.42 18.56
CA ALA A 785 20.45 -6.91 19.16
C ALA A 785 19.41 -7.26 18.08
N GLU A 786 18.76 -8.41 18.23
CA GLU A 786 17.62 -8.84 17.43
C GLU A 786 16.32 -8.27 18.02
N TRP A 787 16.13 -8.46 19.33
CA TRP A 787 15.06 -7.86 20.12
C TRP A 787 15.48 -7.64 21.56
N ILE A 788 14.80 -6.69 22.22
CA ILE A 788 15.02 -6.29 23.62
C ILE A 788 13.67 -6.33 24.32
N ASP A 789 13.51 -7.16 25.34
CA ASP A 789 12.31 -7.22 26.17
C ASP A 789 12.59 -6.62 27.55
N LEU A 790 11.77 -5.65 27.95
CA LEU A 790 11.73 -5.10 29.30
C LEU A 790 10.46 -5.58 30.00
N TYR A 791 10.63 -6.31 31.10
CA TYR A 791 9.53 -6.71 31.97
C TYR A 791 9.21 -5.54 32.92
N TYR A 792 8.04 -4.92 32.74
CA TYR A 792 7.68 -3.68 33.44
C TYR A 792 6.27 -3.75 34.01
N ASP A 793 6.09 -3.19 35.20
CA ASP A 793 4.80 -3.17 35.90
C ASP A 793 4.18 -1.77 35.74
N CYS A 794 3.13 -1.68 34.93
CA CYS A 794 2.38 -0.45 34.69
C CYS A 794 0.89 -0.76 34.41
N PRO A 795 -0.01 0.24 34.40
CA PRO A 795 -1.44 0.03 34.12
C PRO A 795 -1.71 -0.72 32.80
N PHE A 796 -0.85 -0.52 31.81
CA PHE A 796 -0.93 -1.18 30.51
C PHE A 796 -0.57 -2.67 30.59
N THR A 797 0.56 -3.02 31.21
CA THR A 797 1.02 -4.42 31.31
C THR A 797 0.22 -5.25 32.31
N ARG A 798 -0.36 -4.64 33.35
CA ARG A 798 -1.31 -5.29 34.28
C ARG A 798 -2.57 -5.81 33.61
N LYS A 799 -2.94 -5.27 32.44
CA LYS A 799 -4.05 -5.77 31.62
C LYS A 799 -3.64 -6.93 30.70
N GLY A 800 -2.43 -7.48 30.88
CA GLY A 800 -1.88 -8.55 30.05
C GLY A 800 -1.35 -8.07 28.71
N ILE A 801 -1.17 -6.76 28.50
CA ILE A 801 -0.79 -6.20 27.22
C ILE A 801 0.73 -6.04 27.14
N THR A 802 1.32 -6.60 26.09
CA THR A 802 2.71 -6.38 25.68
C THR A 802 2.73 -5.28 24.62
N LEU A 803 3.47 -4.20 24.87
CA LEU A 803 3.68 -3.13 23.88
C LEU A 803 4.97 -3.38 23.14
N VAL A 804 4.93 -3.46 21.81
CA VAL A 804 6.11 -3.62 20.97
C VAL A 804 6.37 -2.32 20.23
N ASP A 805 7.45 -1.62 20.57
CA ASP A 805 7.96 -0.48 19.81
C ASP A 805 8.79 -1.00 18.64
N THR A 806 8.33 -0.72 17.41
CA THR A 806 9.01 -1.16 16.19
C THR A 806 9.92 -0.05 15.65
N PRO A 807 11.03 -0.39 14.98
CA PRO A 807 11.86 0.58 14.25
C PRO A 807 11.02 1.51 13.35
N GLY A 808 11.37 2.80 13.28
CA GLY A 808 10.62 3.77 12.49
C GLY A 808 10.56 3.42 11.00
N ALA A 809 9.46 3.77 10.34
CA ALA A 809 9.24 3.54 8.90
C ALA A 809 10.32 4.20 8.02
N ASP A 810 10.96 5.28 8.50
CA ASP A 810 12.06 5.98 7.82
C ASP A 810 13.41 5.24 7.86
N SER A 811 13.49 4.05 8.47
CA SER A 811 14.69 3.23 8.34
C SER A 811 14.77 2.70 6.91
N ILE A 812 15.57 3.39 6.08
CA ILE A 812 15.87 3.16 4.64
C ILE A 812 16.34 1.72 4.32
N ASN A 813 16.41 0.82 5.30
CA ASN A 813 16.88 -0.54 5.13
C ASN A 813 15.71 -1.52 5.01
N ALA A 814 15.73 -2.31 3.93
CA ALA A 814 14.92 -3.51 3.75
C ALA A 814 15.04 -4.55 4.91
N ARG A 815 15.93 -4.30 5.88
CA ARG A 815 16.13 -5.08 7.12
C ARG A 815 14.92 -5.10 8.06
N HIS A 816 14.01 -4.14 7.96
CA HIS A 816 12.86 -4.02 8.89
C HIS A 816 11.51 -4.43 8.31
N THR A 817 11.41 -4.69 7.00
CA THR A 817 10.11 -4.93 6.36
C THR A 817 9.52 -6.32 6.69
N GLU A 818 10.34 -7.38 6.76
CA GLU A 818 9.84 -8.72 7.12
C GLU A 818 9.46 -8.82 8.61
N VAL A 819 10.26 -8.20 9.48
CA VAL A 819 9.97 -8.10 10.91
C VAL A 819 8.67 -7.32 11.15
N ALA A 820 8.53 -6.14 10.53
CA ALA A 820 7.32 -5.34 10.65
C ALA A 820 6.09 -6.10 10.13
N PHE A 821 6.23 -6.84 9.03
CA PHE A 821 5.15 -7.67 8.48
C PHE A 821 4.73 -8.81 9.43
N ASN A 822 5.69 -9.48 10.09
CA ASN A 822 5.38 -10.50 11.10
C ASN A 822 4.61 -9.92 12.29
N TYR A 823 4.94 -8.71 12.74
CA TYR A 823 4.16 -8.03 13.78
C TYR A 823 2.76 -7.62 13.29
N ILE A 824 2.60 -7.21 12.04
CA ILE A 824 1.27 -6.94 11.46
C ILE A 824 0.41 -8.21 11.46
N LYS A 825 0.98 -9.37 11.09
CA LYS A 825 0.30 -10.66 11.11
C LYS A 825 -0.15 -11.04 12.52
N ASN A 826 0.77 -10.99 13.48
CA ASN A 826 0.59 -11.61 14.80
C ASN A 826 0.14 -10.67 15.92
N ALA A 827 0.17 -9.34 15.73
CA ALA A 827 -0.30 -8.41 16.76
C ALA A 827 -1.83 -8.41 16.86
N ASP A 828 -2.32 -8.33 18.10
CA ASP A 828 -3.74 -8.19 18.43
C ASP A 828 -4.26 -6.77 18.16
N ALA A 829 -3.37 -5.78 18.22
CA ALA A 829 -3.64 -4.39 17.87
C ALA A 829 -2.44 -3.67 17.25
N ILE A 830 -2.72 -2.75 16.34
CA ILE A 830 -1.74 -1.92 15.62
C ILE A 830 -1.99 -0.47 16.00
N LEU A 831 -0.97 0.21 16.51
CA LEU A 831 -1.00 1.62 16.91
C LEU A 831 -0.08 2.42 15.97
N PHE A 832 -0.63 3.27 15.12
CA PHE A 832 0.14 4.09 14.19
C PHE A 832 0.19 5.55 14.64
N VAL A 833 1.37 6.09 14.92
CA VAL A 833 1.56 7.46 15.44
C VAL A 833 2.10 8.37 14.33
N THR A 834 1.42 9.49 14.09
CA THR A 834 1.82 10.57 13.18
C THR A 834 1.90 11.91 13.92
N TYR A 835 2.75 12.82 13.48
CA TYR A 835 2.91 14.13 14.11
C TYR A 835 1.93 15.17 13.56
N TYR A 836 1.42 16.08 14.41
CA TYR A 836 0.43 17.11 14.05
C TYR A 836 0.83 17.97 12.83
N ASN A 837 2.07 18.48 12.81
CA ASN A 837 2.55 19.35 11.73
C ASN A 837 2.95 18.59 10.44
N HIS A 838 3.17 17.28 10.52
CA HIS A 838 3.72 16.47 9.44
C HIS A 838 2.98 15.14 9.34
N ALA A 839 1.75 15.19 8.83
CA ALA A 839 0.97 13.98 8.60
C ALA A 839 1.54 13.17 7.41
N PHE A 840 2.04 11.97 7.71
CA PHE A 840 2.53 10.93 6.79
C PHE A 840 3.76 11.30 5.93
N SER A 841 4.95 10.87 6.37
CA SER A 841 6.18 10.96 5.57
C SER A 841 6.13 10.05 4.33
N ARG A 842 7.07 10.21 3.39
CA ARG A 842 7.20 9.29 2.24
C ARG A 842 7.38 7.83 2.67
N ALA A 843 8.07 7.59 3.79
CA ALA A 843 8.27 6.24 4.29
C ALA A 843 7.01 5.69 4.98
N ASP A 844 6.25 6.55 5.67
CA ASP A 844 4.94 6.18 6.23
C ASP A 844 3.98 5.72 5.13
N ARG A 845 4.00 6.36 3.94
CA ARG A 845 3.16 5.97 2.80
C ARG A 845 3.33 4.50 2.40
N GLU A 846 4.57 4.04 2.20
CA GLU A 846 4.80 2.66 1.74
C GLU A 846 4.36 1.64 2.80
N PHE A 847 4.59 1.94 4.07
CA PHE A 847 4.12 1.12 5.18
C PHE A 847 2.57 1.10 5.28
N LEU A 848 1.91 2.25 5.12
CA LEU A 848 0.45 2.35 5.15
C LEU A 848 -0.19 1.60 3.97
N ILE A 849 0.42 1.62 2.79
CA ILE A 849 0.00 0.81 1.64
C ILE A 849 0.09 -0.69 1.97
N GLN A 850 1.18 -1.12 2.62
CA GLN A 850 1.33 -2.52 3.05
C GLN A 850 0.25 -2.92 4.05
N LEU A 851 -0.06 -2.07 5.03
CA LEU A 851 -1.18 -2.28 5.96
C LEU A 851 -2.52 -2.38 5.22
N GLY A 852 -2.76 -1.51 4.23
CA GLY A 852 -3.95 -1.53 3.39
C GLY A 852 -4.13 -2.88 2.66
N ARG A 853 -3.04 -3.47 2.13
CA ARG A 853 -3.07 -4.75 1.39
C ARG A 853 -3.56 -5.94 2.21
N VAL A 854 -3.29 -5.94 3.51
CA VAL A 854 -3.60 -7.06 4.43
C VAL A 854 -4.83 -6.80 5.29
N LYS A 855 -5.42 -5.59 5.25
CA LYS A 855 -6.56 -5.21 6.10
C LYS A 855 -7.74 -6.19 5.97
N GLU A 856 -8.05 -6.66 4.77
CA GLU A 856 -9.18 -7.58 4.51
C GLU A 856 -8.96 -9.01 5.04
N VAL A 857 -7.73 -9.35 5.43
CA VAL A 857 -7.41 -10.68 5.96
C VAL A 857 -7.72 -10.79 7.46
N PHE A 858 -7.85 -9.66 8.16
CA PHE A 858 -8.12 -9.63 9.60
C PHE A 858 -9.63 -9.60 9.88
N GLU A 859 -10.09 -10.41 10.84
CA GLU A 859 -11.51 -10.49 11.23
C GLU A 859 -12.02 -9.23 11.94
N LEU A 860 -11.14 -8.50 12.62
CA LEU A 860 -11.44 -7.26 13.34
C LEU A 860 -10.56 -6.12 12.83
N ASP A 861 -11.12 -4.90 12.80
CA ASP A 861 -10.34 -3.69 12.53
C ASP A 861 -9.47 -3.35 13.74
N LYS A 862 -8.28 -3.95 13.76
CA LYS A 862 -7.32 -3.87 14.86
C LYS A 862 -6.38 -2.65 14.77
N MET A 863 -6.67 -1.69 13.89
CA MET A 863 -5.78 -0.57 13.56
C MET A 863 -6.26 0.76 14.18
N PHE A 864 -5.39 1.42 14.92
CA PHE A 864 -5.61 2.73 15.53
C PHE A 864 -4.59 3.75 15.00
N PHE A 865 -5.02 4.98 14.76
CA PHE A 865 -4.20 6.07 14.21
C PHE A 865 -4.19 7.27 15.17
N MET A 866 -3.00 7.74 15.54
CA MET A 866 -2.78 8.75 16.58
C MET A 866 -2.14 9.98 15.97
N ILE A 867 -2.85 11.11 15.96
CA ILE A 867 -2.32 12.43 15.61
C ILE A 867 -1.76 13.04 16.90
N ASN A 868 -0.44 12.98 17.06
CA ASN A 868 0.28 13.37 18.26
C ASN A 868 0.69 14.85 18.24
N ALA A 869 0.97 15.41 19.42
CA ALA A 869 1.32 16.82 19.64
C ALA A 869 0.21 17.82 19.28
N ILE A 870 -1.05 17.45 19.56
CA ILE A 870 -2.22 18.30 19.31
C ILE A 870 -2.22 19.60 20.15
N ASP A 871 -1.44 19.64 21.23
CA ASP A 871 -1.24 20.84 22.06
C ASP A 871 -0.54 21.99 21.34
N LEU A 872 0.02 21.72 20.15
CA LEU A 872 0.57 22.75 19.27
C LEU A 872 -0.50 23.48 18.48
N ALA A 873 -1.74 22.98 18.43
CA ALA A 873 -2.84 23.63 17.73
C ALA A 873 -3.17 24.97 18.39
N LYS A 874 -3.36 26.02 17.56
CA LYS A 874 -3.72 27.35 18.07
C LYS A 874 -5.13 27.37 18.66
N ASP A 875 -6.07 26.67 18.03
CA ASP A 875 -7.48 26.58 18.40
C ASP A 875 -8.14 25.30 17.84
N GLU A 876 -9.41 25.07 18.19
CA GLU A 876 -10.16 23.86 17.80
C GLU A 876 -10.44 23.79 16.29
N SER A 877 -10.50 24.93 15.59
CA SER A 877 -10.75 24.96 14.15
C SER A 877 -9.55 24.46 13.35
N GLU A 878 -8.34 24.81 13.82
CA GLU A 878 -7.07 24.34 13.25
C GLU A 878 -6.93 22.83 13.39
N LYS A 879 -7.30 22.30 14.58
CA LYS A 879 -7.33 20.88 14.88
C LYS A 879 -8.26 20.11 13.92
N ASP A 880 -9.49 20.57 13.73
CA ASP A 880 -10.47 19.90 12.85
C ASP A 880 -10.00 19.80 11.39
N LEU A 881 -9.29 20.83 10.93
CA LEU A 881 -8.74 20.87 9.58
C LEU A 881 -7.58 19.84 9.42
N VAL A 882 -6.70 19.68 10.41
CA VAL A 882 -5.67 18.61 10.39
C VAL A 882 -6.29 17.21 10.41
N VAL A 883 -7.29 16.98 11.27
CA VAL A 883 -7.95 15.66 11.38
C VAL A 883 -8.58 15.27 10.05
N SER A 884 -9.25 16.21 9.38
CA SER A 884 -9.88 15.98 8.08
C SER A 884 -8.86 15.63 6.99
N TYR A 885 -7.72 16.33 6.98
CA TYR A 885 -6.62 16.05 6.05
C TYR A 885 -6.03 14.64 6.24
N VAL A 886 -5.71 14.27 7.49
CA VAL A 886 -5.14 12.96 7.84
C VAL A 886 -6.10 11.83 7.44
N LYS A 887 -7.40 12.01 7.68
CA LYS A 887 -8.42 11.05 7.30
C LYS A 887 -8.46 10.81 5.78
N GLY A 888 -8.44 11.87 4.98
CA GLY A 888 -8.45 11.76 3.52
C GLY A 888 -7.22 11.00 2.97
N GLN A 889 -6.04 11.21 3.58
CA GLN A 889 -4.82 10.49 3.20
C GLN A 889 -4.90 8.99 3.50
N LEU A 890 -5.41 8.58 4.66
CA LEU A 890 -5.58 7.16 5.01
C LEU A 890 -6.52 6.44 4.05
N GLU A 891 -7.61 7.09 3.65
CA GLU A 891 -8.56 6.55 2.67
C GLU A 891 -7.90 6.31 1.31
N GLN A 892 -7.01 7.23 0.87
CA GLN A 892 -6.24 7.09 -0.37
C GLN A 892 -5.30 5.87 -0.36
N TYR A 893 -4.78 5.47 0.81
CA TYR A 893 -3.91 4.30 0.97
C TYR A 893 -4.66 2.97 1.16
N GLY A 894 -5.98 2.97 0.99
CA GLY A 894 -6.82 1.76 1.11
C GLY A 894 -7.26 1.46 2.55
N ILE A 895 -6.97 2.34 3.51
CA ILE A 895 -7.38 2.20 4.90
C ILE A 895 -8.73 2.92 5.07
N ARG A 896 -9.82 2.20 4.80
CA ARG A 896 -11.19 2.71 4.95
C ARG A 896 -11.60 2.71 6.43
N ASN A 897 -12.33 3.74 6.88
CA ASN A 897 -12.81 3.89 8.26
C ASN A 897 -11.72 3.79 9.35
N PRO A 898 -10.62 4.57 9.28
CA PRO A 898 -9.57 4.51 10.29
C PRO A 898 -10.05 4.95 11.68
N ALA A 899 -9.69 4.21 12.73
CA ALA A 899 -9.91 4.63 14.11
C ALA A 899 -8.90 5.74 14.49
N LEU A 900 -9.28 6.99 14.23
CA LEU A 900 -8.41 8.16 14.36
C LEU A 900 -8.60 8.86 15.72
N HIS A 901 -7.49 9.15 16.40
CA HIS A 901 -7.43 9.77 17.73
C HIS A 901 -6.44 10.95 17.72
N THR A 902 -6.85 12.10 18.25
CA THR A 902 -5.95 13.23 18.49
C THR A 902 -5.42 13.17 19.92
N VAL A 903 -4.10 13.24 20.11
CA VAL A 903 -3.45 13.10 21.42
C VAL A 903 -2.33 14.11 21.65
N SER A 904 -2.08 14.47 22.90
CA SER A 904 -0.83 15.09 23.34
C SER A 904 -0.09 14.16 24.30
N SER A 905 0.92 13.45 23.79
CA SER A 905 1.73 12.54 24.61
C SER A 905 2.47 13.28 25.73
N LEU A 906 2.90 14.53 25.48
CA LEU A 906 3.63 15.34 26.45
C LEU A 906 2.73 15.74 27.63
N LEU A 907 1.54 16.27 27.35
CA LEU A 907 0.61 16.66 28.39
C LEU A 907 0.01 15.44 29.09
N GLY A 908 -0.30 14.37 28.36
CA GLY A 908 -0.82 13.12 28.94
C GLY A 908 0.16 12.44 29.90
N LEU A 909 1.46 12.51 29.63
CA LEU A 909 2.47 12.03 30.59
C LEU A 909 2.50 12.89 31.86
N LYS A 910 2.48 14.23 31.72
CA LYS A 910 2.45 15.16 32.87
C LYS A 910 1.20 14.96 33.73
N GLU A 911 0.05 14.75 33.09
CA GLU A 911 -1.23 14.45 33.75
C GLU A 911 -1.10 13.19 34.62
N LYS A 912 -0.52 12.11 34.09
CA LYS A 912 -0.27 10.87 34.82
C LYS A 912 0.80 10.97 35.91
N GLU A 913 1.76 11.89 35.77
CA GLU A 913 2.75 12.23 36.81
C GLU A 913 2.16 13.13 37.92
N GLY A 914 0.87 13.50 37.84
CA GLY A 914 0.15 14.23 38.86
C GLY A 914 0.16 15.76 38.69
N ALA A 915 0.57 16.27 37.52
CA ALA A 915 0.44 17.67 37.17
C ALA A 915 -0.97 17.99 36.62
N ASP A 916 -1.53 19.14 36.99
CA ASP A 916 -2.82 19.59 36.45
C ASP A 916 -2.63 20.05 34.99
N ALA A 917 -3.09 19.24 34.04
CA ALA A 917 -2.90 19.50 32.61
C ALA A 917 -3.88 20.54 32.06
N GLY A 918 -4.96 20.86 32.79
CA GLY A 918 -5.94 21.91 32.46
C GLY A 918 -6.66 21.79 31.11
N THR A 919 -6.41 20.73 30.33
CA THR A 919 -6.83 20.53 28.94
C THR A 919 -7.03 19.05 28.63
N ASP A 920 -7.90 18.73 27.67
CA ASP A 920 -8.12 17.35 27.19
C ASP A 920 -6.90 16.87 26.39
N THR A 921 -6.18 15.90 26.95
CA THR A 921 -4.96 15.34 26.33
C THR A 921 -5.27 14.28 25.27
N GLY A 922 -6.52 13.82 25.16
CA GLY A 922 -6.97 12.77 24.24
C GLY A 922 -6.50 11.35 24.60
N ILE A 923 -5.51 11.20 25.48
CA ILE A 923 -5.00 9.90 25.95
C ILE A 923 -6.09 9.08 26.67
N PRO A 924 -6.91 9.66 27.59
CA PRO A 924 -7.95 8.88 28.26
C PRO A 924 -9.03 8.35 27.30
N LEU A 925 -9.42 9.13 26.30
CA LEU A 925 -10.41 8.72 25.28
C LEU A 925 -9.87 7.57 24.42
N PHE A 926 -8.60 7.67 24.01
CA PHE A 926 -7.90 6.58 23.32
C PHE A 926 -7.86 5.33 24.19
N GLU A 927 -7.39 5.44 25.45
CA GLU A 927 -7.26 4.31 26.37
C GLU A 927 -8.61 3.61 26.60
N ASP A 928 -9.70 4.37 26.78
CA ASP A 928 -11.04 3.80 26.92
C ASP A 928 -11.48 3.04 25.66
N THR A 929 -11.27 3.62 24.48
CA THR A 929 -11.61 2.97 23.20
C THR A 929 -10.77 1.72 22.97
N PHE A 930 -9.46 1.80 23.23
CA PHE A 930 -8.50 0.72 23.07
C PHE A 930 -8.75 -0.42 24.06
N TYR A 931 -8.93 -0.12 25.34
CA TYR A 931 -9.23 -1.15 26.34
C TYR A 931 -10.59 -1.79 26.11
N ARG A 932 -11.58 -1.04 25.59
CA ARG A 932 -12.86 -1.60 25.18
C ARG A 932 -12.70 -2.55 23.99
N PHE A 933 -11.88 -2.22 22.99
CA PHE A 933 -11.55 -3.14 21.91
C PHE A 933 -10.91 -4.44 22.42
N ILE A 934 -9.92 -4.35 23.31
CA ILE A 934 -9.25 -5.51 23.90
C ILE A 934 -10.22 -6.35 24.76
N SER A 935 -11.04 -5.71 25.60
CA SER A 935 -11.91 -6.39 26.58
C SER A 935 -13.31 -6.78 26.07
N GLU A 936 -13.84 -6.12 25.04
CA GLU A 936 -15.17 -6.37 24.46
C GLU A 936 -15.12 -6.92 23.04
N GLY A 937 -14.04 -6.71 22.30
CA GLY A 937 -13.83 -7.28 20.96
C GLY A 937 -13.21 -8.67 21.07
N LEU A 938 -11.90 -8.71 21.29
CA LEU A 938 -11.10 -9.95 21.32
C LEU A 938 -11.57 -10.92 22.40
N ALA A 939 -11.77 -10.41 23.61
CA ALA A 939 -12.25 -11.24 24.70
C ALA A 939 -13.68 -11.77 24.47
N LYS A 940 -14.58 -11.02 23.84
CA LYS A 940 -15.96 -11.49 23.58
C LYS A 940 -16.01 -12.63 22.57
N MET A 941 -15.15 -12.61 21.56
CA MET A 941 -15.02 -13.74 20.62
C MET A 941 -14.53 -15.00 21.33
N ALA A 942 -13.47 -14.87 22.15
CA ALA A 942 -12.96 -15.97 22.95
C ALA A 942 -14.00 -16.48 23.97
N PHE A 943 -14.77 -15.58 24.59
CA PHE A 943 -15.87 -15.93 25.49
C PHE A 943 -17.02 -16.63 24.77
N ALA A 944 -17.40 -16.18 23.56
CA ALA A 944 -18.48 -16.79 22.79
C ALA A 944 -18.13 -18.23 22.37
N SER A 945 -16.90 -18.47 21.87
CA SER A 945 -16.42 -19.83 21.57
C SER A 945 -16.44 -20.72 22.81
N ALA A 946 -16.00 -20.21 23.96
CA ALA A 946 -16.01 -20.97 25.22
C ALA A 946 -17.41 -21.25 25.77
N GLU A 947 -18.36 -20.32 25.62
CA GLU A 947 -19.76 -20.51 26.04
C GLU A 947 -20.47 -21.51 25.14
N GLU A 948 -20.21 -21.49 23.83
CA GLU A 948 -20.71 -22.47 22.87
C GLU A 948 -20.23 -23.89 23.21
N GLU A 949 -18.97 -24.04 23.66
CA GLU A 949 -18.43 -25.32 24.10
C GLU A 949 -19.12 -25.84 25.37
N LEU A 950 -19.43 -24.98 26.36
CA LEU A 950 -20.19 -25.38 27.54
C LEU A 950 -21.61 -25.85 27.21
N ILE A 951 -22.28 -25.16 26.28
CA ILE A 951 -23.60 -25.55 25.78
C ILE A 951 -23.52 -26.91 25.08
N ARG A 952 -22.47 -27.14 24.29
CA ARG A 952 -22.22 -28.41 23.60
C ARG A 952 -22.03 -29.57 24.58
N VAL A 953 -21.22 -29.37 25.62
CA VAL A 953 -21.02 -30.37 26.69
C VAL A 953 -22.36 -30.74 27.36
N SER A 954 -23.17 -29.74 27.70
CA SER A 954 -24.48 -29.98 28.32
C SER A 954 -25.44 -30.74 27.39
N LYS A 955 -25.49 -30.38 26.10
CA LYS A 955 -26.29 -31.12 25.10
C LYS A 955 -25.83 -32.57 24.93
N ARG A 956 -24.52 -32.82 24.98
CA ARG A 956 -23.96 -34.19 24.91
C ARG A 956 -24.42 -35.05 26.09
N ILE A 957 -24.42 -34.50 27.31
CA ILE A 957 -24.92 -35.21 28.50
C ILE A 957 -26.43 -35.48 28.37
N ASP A 958 -27.22 -34.51 27.91
CA ASP A 958 -28.66 -34.68 27.69
C ASP A 958 -28.98 -35.78 26.66
N SER A 959 -28.24 -35.81 25.54
CA SER A 959 -28.38 -36.86 24.52
C SER A 959 -28.07 -38.27 25.06
N LEU A 960 -27.05 -38.40 25.92
CA LEU A 960 -26.74 -39.67 26.59
C LEU A 960 -27.86 -40.10 27.56
N LEU A 961 -28.45 -39.14 28.27
CA LEU A 961 -29.52 -39.40 29.23
C LEU A 961 -30.82 -39.84 28.53
N GLN A 962 -31.17 -39.20 27.41
CA GLN A 962 -32.27 -39.63 26.55
C GLN A 962 -32.05 -41.07 26.06
N SER A 963 -30.83 -41.39 25.62
CA SER A 963 -30.45 -42.74 25.18
C SER A 963 -30.49 -43.78 26.31
N ALA A 964 -30.21 -43.37 27.55
CA ALA A 964 -30.24 -44.23 28.74
C ALA A 964 -31.66 -44.61 29.21
N SER A 965 -32.67 -43.81 28.83
CA SER A 965 -34.08 -44.04 29.15
C SER A 965 -34.74 -45.13 28.28
N GLU A 966 -34.03 -45.61 27.25
CA GLU A 966 -34.46 -46.74 26.42
C GLU A 966 -34.40 -48.09 27.18
N ASP A 967 -35.27 -49.02 26.80
CA ASP A 967 -35.53 -50.27 27.52
C ASP A 967 -34.27 -51.17 27.67
N ARG A 968 -33.77 -51.33 28.91
CA ARG A 968 -32.59 -52.16 29.26
C ARG A 968 -32.70 -53.62 28.80
N SER A 969 -33.90 -54.11 28.50
CA SER A 969 -34.10 -55.45 27.91
C SER A 969 -33.45 -55.63 26.53
N LYS A 970 -33.08 -54.53 25.85
CA LYS A 970 -32.41 -54.51 24.53
C LYS A 970 -30.92 -54.11 24.56
N ALA A 971 -30.30 -54.04 25.74
CA ALA A 971 -28.91 -53.59 25.88
C ALA A 971 -27.90 -54.31 24.96
N ALA A 972 -28.02 -55.63 24.82
CA ALA A 972 -27.14 -56.41 23.94
C ALA A 972 -27.35 -56.10 22.44
N GLU A 973 -28.60 -55.81 22.03
CA GLU A 973 -28.95 -55.41 20.66
C GLU A 973 -28.43 -53.99 20.37
N ASN A 974 -28.56 -53.07 21.33
CA ASN A 974 -28.04 -51.70 21.24
C ASN A 974 -26.50 -51.66 21.16
N ILE A 975 -25.79 -52.46 21.96
CA ILE A 975 -24.32 -52.59 21.88
C ILE A 975 -23.88 -53.13 20.51
N SER A 976 -24.61 -54.11 19.95
CA SER A 976 -24.33 -54.61 18.60
C SER A 976 -24.57 -53.54 17.53
N ARG A 977 -25.67 -52.77 17.63
CA ARG A 977 -25.98 -51.65 16.74
C ARG A 977 -24.91 -50.57 16.79
N LEU A 978 -24.40 -50.23 17.98
CA LEU A 978 -23.35 -49.24 18.18
C LEU A 978 -22.01 -49.68 17.57
N LYS A 979 -21.66 -50.97 17.65
CA LYS A 979 -20.47 -51.51 16.97
C LYS A 979 -20.58 -51.42 15.44
N ASP A 980 -21.77 -51.69 14.90
CA ASP A 980 -22.02 -51.53 13.46
C ASP A 980 -21.98 -50.05 13.04
N GLN A 981 -22.54 -49.14 13.86
CA GLN A 981 -22.45 -47.69 13.64
C GLN A 981 -20.99 -47.21 13.70
N GLN A 982 -20.21 -47.69 14.67
CA GLN A 982 -18.78 -47.39 14.81
C GLN A 982 -18.01 -47.79 13.55
N GLY A 983 -18.24 -49.01 13.04
CA GLY A 983 -17.65 -49.46 11.80
C GLY A 983 -17.99 -48.56 10.62
N ARG A 984 -19.27 -48.21 10.46
CA ARG A 984 -19.72 -47.32 9.37
C ARG A 984 -19.16 -45.91 9.46
N MET A 985 -19.09 -45.33 10.65
CA MET A 985 -18.54 -43.99 10.86
C MET A 985 -17.04 -43.96 10.60
N LYS A 986 -16.31 -44.98 11.06
CA LYS A 986 -14.89 -45.16 10.79
C LYS A 986 -14.63 -45.29 9.28
N ASP A 987 -15.38 -46.16 8.61
CA ASP A 987 -15.29 -46.33 7.15
C ASP A 987 -15.63 -45.03 6.42
N PHE A 988 -16.66 -44.29 6.86
CA PHE A 988 -17.05 -43.00 6.28
C PHE A 988 -15.93 -41.96 6.42
N LEU A 989 -15.40 -41.75 7.63
CA LEU A 989 -14.33 -40.79 7.90
C LEU A 989 -13.04 -41.15 7.14
N GLN A 990 -12.67 -42.43 7.11
CA GLN A 990 -11.50 -42.90 6.37
C GLN A 990 -11.69 -42.84 4.84
N SER A 991 -12.93 -42.82 4.35
CA SER A 991 -13.24 -42.65 2.93
C SER A 991 -13.19 -41.19 2.45
N GLN A 992 -13.15 -40.23 3.38
CA GLN A 992 -13.07 -38.81 3.03
C GLN A 992 -11.72 -38.48 2.39
N SER A 993 -11.71 -37.47 1.53
CA SER A 993 -10.50 -37.07 0.81
C SER A 993 -10.39 -35.56 0.66
N SER A 994 -9.19 -35.06 0.94
CA SER A 994 -8.78 -33.68 0.67
C SER A 994 -8.67 -33.34 -0.82
N ALA A 995 -8.84 -34.30 -1.74
CA ALA A 995 -8.58 -34.09 -3.17
C ALA A 995 -9.42 -32.97 -3.80
N GLN A 996 -10.69 -32.80 -3.38
CA GLN A 996 -11.53 -31.71 -3.86
C GLN A 996 -11.10 -30.35 -3.31
N LEU A 997 -10.75 -30.31 -2.02
CA LEU A 997 -10.23 -29.13 -1.35
C LEU A 997 -8.92 -28.66 -1.98
N LYS A 998 -7.96 -29.57 -2.18
CA LYS A 998 -6.68 -29.25 -2.84
C LYS A 998 -6.91 -28.62 -4.21
N LYS A 999 -7.87 -29.15 -5.00
CA LYS A 999 -8.24 -28.55 -6.28
C LYS A 999 -8.79 -27.12 -6.13
N ARG A 1000 -9.63 -26.86 -5.13
CA ARG A 1000 -10.12 -25.50 -4.84
C ARG A 1000 -8.98 -24.56 -4.42
N VAL A 1001 -8.05 -25.02 -3.57
CA VAL A 1001 -6.90 -24.23 -3.12
C VAL A 1001 -5.95 -23.90 -4.27
N VAL A 1002 -5.68 -24.86 -5.16
CA VAL A 1002 -4.88 -24.63 -6.37
C VAL A 1002 -5.55 -23.59 -7.27
N GLN A 1003 -6.87 -23.72 -7.51
CA GLN A 1003 -7.63 -22.76 -8.31
C GLN A 1003 -7.61 -21.35 -7.68
N GLU A 1004 -7.79 -21.25 -6.36
CA GLU A 1004 -7.75 -19.98 -5.63
C GLU A 1004 -6.35 -19.35 -5.69
N ALA A 1005 -5.28 -20.15 -5.54
CA ALA A 1005 -3.90 -19.68 -5.62
C ALA A 1005 -3.57 -19.13 -7.02
N GLU A 1006 -3.95 -19.84 -8.07
CA GLU A 1006 -3.79 -19.39 -9.46
C GLU A 1006 -4.55 -18.08 -9.71
N GLU A 1007 -5.78 -17.97 -9.21
CA GLU A 1007 -6.61 -16.77 -9.34
C GLU A 1007 -6.01 -15.56 -8.60
N LEU A 1008 -5.61 -15.72 -7.33
CA LEU A 1008 -5.04 -14.61 -6.55
C LEU A 1008 -3.70 -14.11 -7.10
N VAL A 1009 -2.84 -15.02 -7.57
CA VAL A 1009 -1.54 -14.67 -8.16
C VAL A 1009 -1.70 -13.93 -9.48
N HIS A 1010 -2.72 -14.27 -10.28
CA HIS A 1010 -3.05 -13.53 -11.50
C HIS A 1010 -3.25 -12.03 -11.24
N TYR A 1011 -3.90 -11.67 -10.13
CA TYR A 1011 -4.15 -10.26 -9.76
C TYR A 1011 -2.94 -9.55 -9.14
N CYS A 1012 -1.93 -10.27 -8.63
CA CYS A 1012 -0.71 -9.65 -8.09
C CYS A 1012 0.01 -8.79 -9.13
N LYS A 1013 0.16 -9.33 -10.35
CA LYS A 1013 0.82 -8.63 -11.45
C LYS A 1013 0.15 -7.28 -11.75
N GLN A 1014 -1.17 -7.28 -11.85
CA GLN A 1014 -1.93 -6.07 -12.19
C GLN A 1014 -1.71 -4.97 -11.15
N ARG A 1015 -1.79 -5.31 -9.87
CA ARG A 1015 -1.63 -4.33 -8.78
C ARG A 1015 -0.24 -3.69 -8.76
N VAL A 1016 0.82 -4.47 -8.94
CA VAL A 1016 2.20 -3.94 -8.95
C VAL A 1016 2.44 -3.07 -10.18
N PHE A 1017 2.02 -3.53 -11.36
CA PHE A 1017 2.30 -2.80 -12.60
C PHE A 1017 1.47 -1.52 -12.78
N LEU A 1018 0.34 -1.36 -12.05
CA LEU A 1018 -0.35 -0.06 -11.94
C LEU A 1018 0.55 1.03 -11.34
N ARG A 1019 1.47 0.66 -10.43
CA ARG A 1019 2.44 1.56 -9.79
C ARG A 1019 3.79 1.61 -10.50
N PHE A 1020 3.98 0.89 -11.62
CA PHE A 1020 5.25 0.85 -12.35
C PHE A 1020 5.79 2.24 -12.71
N ASN A 1021 4.88 3.17 -13.02
CA ASN A 1021 5.23 4.54 -13.37
C ASN A 1021 5.90 5.29 -12.22
N ASP A 1022 5.46 5.05 -10.98
CA ASP A 1022 6.03 5.68 -9.79
C ASP A 1022 7.44 5.14 -9.56
N PHE A 1023 7.61 3.81 -9.55
CA PHE A 1023 8.92 3.17 -9.39
C PHE A 1023 9.91 3.63 -10.46
N PHE A 1024 9.50 3.65 -11.74
CA PHE A 1024 10.36 4.09 -12.82
C PHE A 1024 10.74 5.58 -12.69
N ARG A 1025 9.82 6.45 -12.26
CA ARG A 1025 10.11 7.87 -12.03
C ARG A 1025 11.11 8.07 -10.90
N GLU A 1026 10.99 7.29 -9.84
CA GLU A 1026 11.86 7.34 -8.68
C GLU A 1026 13.28 6.85 -9.00
N SER A 1027 13.41 5.73 -9.71
CA SER A 1027 14.73 5.17 -10.07
C SER A 1027 15.43 5.94 -11.19
N PHE A 1028 14.68 6.39 -12.21
CA PHE A 1028 15.21 7.16 -13.34
C PHE A 1028 14.92 8.66 -13.19
N ASN A 1029 15.67 9.29 -12.28
CA ASN A 1029 15.56 10.72 -11.97
C ASN A 1029 16.83 11.52 -12.37
N PRO A 1030 16.71 12.85 -12.55
CA PRO A 1030 17.84 13.68 -12.99
C PRO A 1030 19.01 13.73 -12.01
N ALA A 1031 18.77 13.61 -10.70
CA ALA A 1031 19.82 13.67 -9.69
C ALA A 1031 20.77 12.44 -9.80
N VAL A 1032 20.20 11.26 -10.01
CA VAL A 1032 20.95 10.00 -10.18
C VAL A 1032 21.71 9.98 -11.51
N LEU A 1033 21.07 10.42 -12.61
CA LEU A 1033 21.66 10.34 -13.95
C LEU A 1033 22.66 11.48 -14.28
N ASN A 1034 22.72 12.54 -13.45
CA ASN A 1034 23.64 13.68 -13.62
C ASN A 1034 24.80 13.74 -12.60
N GLY A 1035 24.99 12.71 -11.75
CA GLY A 1035 26.06 12.67 -10.74
C GLY A 1035 27.48 12.87 -11.30
N ARG A 1036 28.21 13.85 -10.76
CA ARG A 1036 29.58 14.24 -11.18
C ARG A 1036 30.63 13.26 -10.64
N GLY A 1037 30.79 12.10 -11.28
CA GLY A 1037 31.91 11.20 -10.94
C GLY A 1037 31.94 9.83 -11.63
N GLY A 1038 30.80 9.33 -12.13
CA GLY A 1038 30.70 8.02 -12.79
C GLY A 1038 30.56 8.09 -14.32
N THR A 1039 30.89 6.99 -15.02
CA THR A 1039 30.51 6.84 -16.44
C THR A 1039 28.99 6.70 -16.54
N VAL A 1040 28.34 7.39 -17.50
CA VAL A 1040 26.88 7.38 -17.75
C VAL A 1040 26.29 5.96 -17.77
N LYS A 1041 27.06 5.00 -18.29
CA LYS A 1041 26.68 3.59 -18.32
C LYS A 1041 26.50 2.99 -16.91
N LYS A 1042 27.37 3.33 -15.95
CA LYS A 1042 27.23 2.92 -14.55
C LYS A 1042 26.00 3.53 -13.89
N ALA A 1043 25.74 4.81 -14.10
CA ALA A 1043 24.55 5.49 -13.53
C ALA A 1043 23.24 4.87 -14.05
N LEU A 1044 23.18 4.50 -15.33
CA LEU A 1044 22.04 3.79 -15.90
C LEU A 1044 21.86 2.37 -15.36
N HIS A 1045 22.97 1.66 -15.12
CA HIS A 1045 22.90 0.34 -14.50
C HIS A 1045 22.44 0.47 -13.05
N SER A 1046 22.90 1.48 -12.32
CA SER A 1046 22.42 1.77 -10.96
C SER A 1046 20.91 2.06 -10.94
N ALA A 1047 20.43 2.97 -11.80
CA ALA A 1047 19.00 3.28 -11.90
C ALA A 1047 18.15 2.07 -12.32
N LEU A 1048 18.71 1.17 -13.16
CA LEU A 1048 18.05 -0.08 -13.49
C LEU A 1048 18.00 -1.01 -12.28
N GLU A 1049 19.11 -1.21 -11.55
CA GLU A 1049 19.11 -2.04 -10.34
C GLU A 1049 18.13 -1.49 -9.28
N ASP A 1050 18.05 -0.16 -9.09
CA ASP A 1050 17.08 0.46 -8.18
C ASP A 1050 15.61 0.19 -8.59
N LEU A 1051 15.33 0.19 -9.89
CA LEU A 1051 14.01 -0.17 -10.43
C LEU A 1051 13.72 -1.67 -10.23
N LEU A 1052 14.69 -2.53 -10.53
CA LEU A 1052 14.57 -3.98 -10.36
C LEU A 1052 14.34 -4.32 -8.89
N ASP A 1053 15.10 -3.72 -7.98
CA ASP A 1053 15.01 -3.93 -6.54
C ASP A 1053 13.65 -3.42 -6.03
N SER A 1054 13.20 -2.22 -6.42
CA SER A 1054 11.91 -1.66 -5.98
C SER A 1054 10.71 -2.46 -6.48
N LEU A 1055 10.67 -2.76 -7.78
CA LEU A 1055 9.58 -3.53 -8.38
C LEU A 1055 9.60 -4.99 -7.92
N GLY A 1056 10.79 -5.56 -7.77
CA GLY A 1056 11.01 -6.92 -7.30
C GLY A 1056 10.59 -7.11 -5.84
N HIS A 1057 10.86 -6.11 -4.99
CA HIS A 1057 10.37 -6.06 -3.63
C HIS A 1057 8.84 -5.94 -3.57
N ASP A 1058 8.24 -5.07 -4.38
CA ASP A 1058 6.77 -4.88 -4.36
C ASP A 1058 6.03 -6.16 -4.79
N LEU A 1059 6.54 -6.88 -5.80
CA LEU A 1059 6.03 -8.22 -6.18
C LEU A 1059 6.14 -9.22 -5.03
N ALA A 1060 7.30 -9.28 -4.35
CA ALA A 1060 7.48 -10.18 -3.22
C ALA A 1060 6.51 -9.84 -2.07
N GLN A 1061 6.23 -8.56 -1.81
CA GLN A 1061 5.24 -8.13 -0.81
C GLN A 1061 3.81 -8.54 -1.18
N GLU A 1062 3.41 -8.35 -2.44
CA GLU A 1062 2.09 -8.81 -2.92
C GLU A 1062 1.93 -10.33 -2.82
N MET A 1063 3.01 -11.08 -3.07
CA MET A 1063 3.03 -12.53 -2.88
C MET A 1063 2.90 -12.93 -1.41
N ARG A 1064 3.57 -12.23 -0.48
CA ARG A 1064 3.39 -12.45 0.97
C ARG A 1064 1.94 -12.20 1.41
N ALA A 1065 1.33 -11.11 0.97
CA ALA A 1065 -0.07 -10.82 1.25
C ALA A 1065 -1.00 -11.91 0.67
N THR A 1066 -0.67 -12.42 -0.51
CA THR A 1066 -1.44 -13.48 -1.18
C THR A 1066 -1.30 -14.84 -0.49
N ALA A 1067 -0.12 -15.16 0.04
CA ALA A 1067 0.06 -16.35 0.87
C ALA A 1067 -0.84 -16.31 2.11
N LEU A 1068 -0.95 -15.16 2.76
CA LEU A 1068 -1.84 -14.99 3.91
C LEU A 1068 -3.34 -15.17 3.53
N ARG A 1069 -3.74 -14.70 2.35
CA ARG A 1069 -5.10 -14.93 1.82
C ARG A 1069 -5.37 -16.43 1.58
N ILE A 1070 -4.37 -17.17 1.09
CA ILE A 1070 -4.48 -18.63 0.93
C ILE A 1070 -4.57 -19.35 2.28
N GLU A 1071 -3.75 -18.96 3.26
CA GLU A 1071 -3.83 -19.50 4.63
C GLU A 1071 -5.24 -19.30 5.20
N ARG A 1072 -5.80 -18.09 5.02
CA ARG A 1072 -7.17 -17.76 5.45
C ARG A 1072 -8.22 -18.57 4.70
N PHE A 1073 -8.09 -18.70 3.38
CA PHE A 1073 -9.01 -19.49 2.54
C PHE A 1073 -9.02 -20.97 2.95
N VAL A 1074 -7.85 -21.56 3.24
CA VAL A 1074 -7.74 -22.93 3.75
C VAL A 1074 -8.45 -23.05 5.09
N SER A 1075 -8.19 -22.13 6.03
CA SER A 1075 -8.85 -22.14 7.35
C SER A 1075 -10.38 -22.07 7.25
N ILE A 1076 -10.92 -21.16 6.42
CA ILE A 1076 -12.38 -21.05 6.20
C ILE A 1076 -12.93 -22.34 5.57
N SER A 1077 -12.27 -22.86 4.53
CA SER A 1077 -12.70 -24.08 3.85
C SER A 1077 -12.66 -25.30 4.78
N MET A 1078 -11.75 -25.33 5.76
CA MET A 1078 -11.66 -26.38 6.78
C MET A 1078 -12.79 -26.34 7.78
N ASN A 1079 -13.20 -25.17 8.24
CA ASN A 1079 -14.38 -25.04 9.09
C ASN A 1079 -15.65 -25.48 8.34
N GLU A 1080 -15.81 -25.10 7.06
CA GLU A 1080 -16.93 -25.55 6.23
C GLU A 1080 -16.98 -27.08 6.06
N GLN A 1081 -15.81 -27.72 5.84
CA GLN A 1081 -15.73 -29.17 5.71
C GLN A 1081 -16.09 -29.88 7.02
N LYS A 1082 -15.59 -29.37 8.14
CA LYS A 1082 -15.89 -29.92 9.46
C LYS A 1082 -17.38 -29.84 9.79
N ASP A 1083 -18.03 -28.70 9.54
CA ASP A 1083 -19.47 -28.53 9.72
C ASP A 1083 -20.28 -29.52 8.87
N GLY A 1084 -19.78 -29.83 7.66
CA GLY A 1084 -20.35 -30.86 6.79
C GLY A 1084 -20.20 -32.27 7.38
N LEU A 1085 -19.00 -32.63 7.84
CA LEU A 1085 -18.72 -33.93 8.46
C LEU A 1085 -19.57 -34.16 9.72
N GLU A 1086 -19.73 -33.14 10.56
CA GLU A 1086 -20.57 -33.23 11.77
C GLU A 1086 -22.02 -33.52 11.41
N LYS A 1087 -22.58 -32.82 10.42
CA LYS A 1087 -23.95 -33.04 9.94
C LYS A 1087 -24.14 -34.45 9.36
N ASP A 1088 -23.20 -34.93 8.56
CA ASP A 1088 -23.28 -36.25 7.95
C ASP A 1088 -23.19 -37.35 9.01
N LEU A 1089 -22.29 -37.23 9.98
CA LEU A 1089 -22.13 -38.21 11.05
C LEU A 1089 -23.29 -38.20 12.05
N ALA A 1090 -23.91 -37.03 12.29
CA ALA A 1090 -25.12 -36.93 13.11
C ALA A 1090 -26.29 -37.75 12.53
N THR A 1091 -26.32 -38.01 11.21
CA THR A 1091 -27.31 -38.93 10.60
C THR A 1091 -27.06 -40.40 10.91
N MET A 1092 -25.80 -40.76 11.22
CA MET A 1092 -25.40 -42.13 11.53
C MET A 1092 -25.51 -42.42 13.02
N CYS A 1093 -25.18 -41.44 13.87
CA CYS A 1093 -25.24 -41.50 15.31
C CYS A 1093 -25.77 -40.17 15.88
N GLU A 1094 -27.00 -40.20 16.39
CA GLU A 1094 -27.67 -39.02 16.93
C GLU A 1094 -26.93 -38.52 18.19
N GLY A 1095 -26.71 -37.21 18.27
CA GLY A 1095 -26.03 -36.57 19.40
C GLY A 1095 -24.49 -36.47 19.29
N LEU A 1096 -23.89 -36.93 18.18
CA LEU A 1096 -22.47 -36.70 17.91
C LEU A 1096 -22.21 -35.23 17.54
N SER A 1097 -21.24 -34.61 18.21
CA SER A 1097 -20.79 -33.25 17.93
C SER A 1097 -19.28 -33.12 18.17
N PHE A 1098 -18.57 -32.31 17.38
CA PHE A 1098 -17.12 -32.19 17.45
C PHE A 1098 -16.65 -30.90 18.13
N SER A 1099 -15.74 -30.98 19.11
CA SER A 1099 -15.06 -29.82 19.71
C SER A 1099 -14.14 -29.11 18.72
N GLU A 1100 -13.80 -27.84 18.95
CA GLU A 1100 -12.97 -27.03 18.04
C GLU A 1100 -11.58 -27.67 17.82
N THR A 1101 -11.18 -27.88 16.56
CA THR A 1101 -9.93 -28.58 16.24
C THR A 1101 -8.83 -27.54 16.11
N LYS A 1102 -7.74 -27.71 16.85
CA LYS A 1102 -6.58 -26.83 16.71
C LYS A 1102 -5.85 -27.16 15.41
N LEU A 1103 -6.10 -26.36 14.39
CA LEU A 1103 -5.40 -26.48 13.11
C LEU A 1103 -3.89 -26.20 13.29
N PRO A 1104 -3.03 -26.85 12.50
CA PRO A 1104 -1.59 -26.57 12.51
C PRO A 1104 -1.32 -25.10 12.19
N GLU A 1105 -0.41 -24.47 12.94
CA GLU A 1105 -0.01 -23.08 12.68
C GLU A 1105 0.76 -23.01 11.35
N PRO A 1106 0.39 -22.11 10.43
CA PRO A 1106 1.09 -21.99 9.16
C PRO A 1106 2.52 -21.50 9.39
N GLU A 1107 3.51 -22.25 8.89
CA GLU A 1107 4.93 -21.87 8.92
C GLU A 1107 5.22 -20.57 8.15
N GLY A 1108 4.30 -20.17 7.25
CA GLY A 1108 4.47 -19.03 6.36
C GLY A 1108 5.30 -19.39 5.13
N LEU A 1109 5.13 -18.59 4.06
CA LEU A 1109 5.88 -18.77 2.82
C LEU A 1109 6.72 -17.52 2.53
N GLY A 1110 8.05 -17.70 2.48
CA GLY A 1110 9.00 -16.66 2.11
C GLY A 1110 9.11 -16.47 0.60
N PHE A 1111 9.17 -15.21 0.18
CA PHE A 1111 9.33 -14.80 -1.22
C PHE A 1111 10.57 -13.92 -1.37
N SER A 1112 11.52 -14.37 -2.19
CA SER A 1112 12.64 -13.54 -2.60
C SER A 1112 12.18 -12.43 -3.55
N ALA A 1113 12.90 -11.32 -3.58
CA ALA A 1113 12.72 -10.25 -4.55
C ALA A 1113 12.66 -10.82 -5.97
N ALA A 1114 11.67 -10.39 -6.76
CA ALA A 1114 11.67 -10.68 -8.19
C ALA A 1114 12.88 -10.02 -8.88
N PHE A 1115 13.29 -10.59 -10.01
CA PHE A 1115 14.41 -10.11 -10.86
C PHE A 1115 15.83 -10.22 -10.30
N ALA A 1116 16.05 -10.64 -9.06
CA ALA A 1116 17.39 -10.76 -8.48
C ALA A 1116 18.36 -11.61 -9.33
N ASN A 1117 17.84 -12.70 -9.92
CA ASN A 1117 18.58 -13.64 -10.76
C ASN A 1117 18.44 -13.37 -12.27
N THR A 1118 17.73 -12.33 -12.68
CA THR A 1118 17.53 -12.01 -14.10
C THR A 1118 18.86 -11.58 -14.72
N ASP A 1119 19.16 -12.07 -15.94
CA ASP A 1119 20.37 -11.66 -16.66
C ASP A 1119 20.26 -10.20 -17.11
N ARG A 1120 21.16 -9.35 -16.61
CA ARG A 1120 21.17 -7.91 -16.92
C ARG A 1120 21.42 -7.63 -18.40
N SER A 1121 21.97 -8.60 -19.14
CA SER A 1121 22.24 -8.46 -20.58
C SER A 1121 20.96 -8.23 -21.39
N ILE A 1122 19.80 -8.71 -20.92
CA ILE A 1122 18.51 -8.57 -21.62
C ILE A 1122 18.04 -7.11 -21.71
N PHE A 1123 18.47 -6.27 -20.76
CA PHE A 1123 18.12 -4.85 -20.72
C PHE A 1123 19.05 -3.97 -21.55
N SER A 1124 20.12 -4.53 -22.13
CA SER A 1124 21.12 -3.77 -22.89
C SER A 1124 20.53 -2.98 -24.06
N LYS A 1125 19.50 -3.53 -24.72
CA LYS A 1125 18.78 -2.87 -25.82
C LYS A 1125 17.97 -1.67 -25.31
N GLN A 1126 17.30 -1.81 -24.18
CA GLN A 1126 16.46 -0.79 -23.56
C GLN A 1126 17.34 0.32 -22.98
N LEU A 1127 18.44 -0.03 -22.30
CA LEU A 1127 19.44 0.92 -21.82
C LEU A 1127 20.13 1.65 -22.97
N SER A 1128 20.31 1.02 -24.14
CA SER A 1128 20.86 1.68 -25.34
C SER A 1128 19.95 2.76 -25.94
N LEU A 1129 18.67 2.81 -25.54
CA LEU A 1129 17.78 3.93 -25.85
C LEU A 1129 18.21 5.22 -25.15
N PHE A 1130 18.99 5.10 -24.06
CA PHE A 1130 19.63 6.26 -23.45
C PHE A 1130 20.80 6.74 -24.31
N LYS A 1131 20.59 7.84 -25.03
CA LYS A 1131 21.66 8.49 -25.80
C LYS A 1131 22.40 9.55 -24.98
N ASN A 1132 21.65 10.36 -24.24
CA ASN A 1132 22.15 11.37 -23.31
C ASN A 1132 21.00 11.85 -22.39
N PRO A 1133 21.29 12.48 -21.23
CA PRO A 1133 20.25 12.94 -20.29
C PRO A 1133 19.22 13.87 -20.95
N LYS A 1134 19.66 14.71 -21.89
CA LYS A 1134 18.79 15.63 -22.64
C LYS A 1134 17.78 14.88 -23.52
N ASP A 1135 18.22 13.86 -24.25
CA ASP A 1135 17.34 13.00 -25.07
C ASP A 1135 16.38 12.16 -24.22
N PHE A 1136 16.86 11.73 -23.06
CA PHE A 1136 16.09 10.89 -22.15
C PHE A 1136 14.98 11.67 -21.43
N PHE A 1137 15.30 12.77 -20.74
CA PHE A 1137 14.33 13.55 -19.96
C PHE A 1137 13.51 14.54 -20.79
N GLU A 1138 14.05 15.08 -21.90
CA GLU A 1138 13.39 16.13 -22.68
C GLU A 1138 12.79 15.64 -24.01
N LYS A 1139 13.16 14.45 -24.53
CA LYS A 1139 12.74 13.96 -25.88
C LYS A 1139 12.07 12.58 -25.89
N ASN A 1140 11.13 12.33 -24.97
CA ASN A 1140 10.34 11.08 -24.91
C ASN A 1140 11.16 9.76 -24.81
N GLY A 1141 12.50 9.82 -24.74
CA GLY A 1141 13.36 8.65 -24.54
C GLY A 1141 13.06 7.94 -23.22
N LYS A 1142 12.69 8.71 -22.19
CA LYS A 1142 12.19 8.21 -20.90
C LYS A 1142 10.97 7.31 -21.08
N ARG A 1143 9.96 7.73 -21.82
CA ARG A 1143 8.72 6.95 -22.05
C ARG A 1143 8.97 5.71 -22.91
N ALA A 1144 9.77 5.82 -23.96
CA ALA A 1144 10.09 4.68 -24.82
C ALA A 1144 10.90 3.61 -24.06
N MET A 1145 11.84 4.03 -23.21
CA MET A 1145 12.55 3.12 -22.33
C MET A 1145 11.61 2.53 -21.28
N GLN A 1146 10.76 3.34 -20.67
CA GLN A 1146 9.77 2.90 -19.68
C GLN A 1146 8.87 1.80 -20.24
N GLU A 1147 8.26 2.00 -21.41
CA GLU A 1147 7.36 1.03 -22.05
C GLU A 1147 8.11 -0.26 -22.43
N GLN A 1148 9.34 -0.16 -22.95
CA GLN A 1148 10.12 -1.36 -23.28
C GLN A 1148 10.65 -2.09 -22.06
N LEU A 1149 11.07 -1.38 -21.00
CA LEU A 1149 11.43 -1.98 -19.73
C LEU A 1149 10.22 -2.64 -19.09
N GLN A 1150 9.05 -1.98 -19.09
CA GLN A 1150 7.81 -2.54 -18.59
C GLN A 1150 7.43 -3.83 -19.32
N ALA A 1151 7.55 -3.88 -20.65
CA ALA A 1151 7.24 -5.08 -21.43
C ALA A 1151 8.18 -6.26 -21.10
N VAL A 1152 9.48 -6.01 -20.99
CA VAL A 1152 10.46 -7.04 -20.60
C VAL A 1152 10.21 -7.49 -19.16
N LEU A 1153 10.09 -6.55 -18.23
CA LEU A 1153 9.84 -6.83 -16.82
C LEU A 1153 8.50 -7.51 -16.57
N SER A 1154 7.48 -7.22 -17.39
CA SER A 1154 6.18 -7.89 -17.34
C SER A 1154 6.30 -9.38 -17.71
N THR A 1155 7.17 -9.70 -18.69
CA THR A 1155 7.44 -11.10 -19.09
C THR A 1155 8.27 -11.83 -18.03
N GLU A 1156 9.29 -11.17 -17.49
CA GLU A 1156 10.08 -11.71 -16.37
C GLU A 1156 9.22 -11.90 -15.11
N ALA A 1157 8.28 -10.98 -14.87
CA ALA A 1157 7.31 -11.08 -13.77
C ALA A 1157 6.36 -12.27 -13.96
N ASP A 1158 5.92 -12.57 -15.18
CA ASP A 1158 5.12 -13.78 -15.45
C ASP A 1158 5.90 -15.05 -15.11
N SER A 1159 7.18 -15.12 -15.47
CA SER A 1159 8.03 -16.27 -15.12
C SER A 1159 8.15 -16.42 -13.60
N TYR A 1160 8.43 -15.32 -12.90
CA TYR A 1160 8.51 -15.31 -11.43
C TYR A 1160 7.16 -15.73 -10.81
N LEU A 1161 6.05 -15.12 -11.23
CA LEU A 1161 4.73 -15.36 -10.66
C LEU A 1161 4.24 -16.79 -10.94
N ASN A 1162 4.55 -17.38 -12.10
CA ASN A 1162 4.23 -18.78 -12.37
C ASN A 1162 4.98 -19.72 -11.42
N GLU A 1163 6.28 -19.52 -11.24
CA GLU A 1163 7.09 -20.29 -10.28
C GLU A 1163 6.56 -20.11 -8.85
N GLN A 1164 6.28 -18.87 -8.45
CA GLN A 1164 5.74 -18.59 -7.11
C GLN A 1164 4.30 -19.09 -6.94
N SER A 1165 3.50 -19.16 -8.01
CA SER A 1165 2.15 -19.74 -8.01
C SER A 1165 2.21 -21.23 -7.75
N GLU A 1166 3.12 -21.96 -8.39
CA GLU A 1166 3.33 -23.39 -8.12
C GLU A 1166 3.77 -23.62 -6.68
N ARG A 1167 4.72 -22.82 -6.17
CA ARG A 1167 5.16 -22.88 -4.77
C ARG A 1167 4.01 -22.59 -3.80
N LEU A 1168 3.21 -21.58 -4.09
CA LEU A 1168 2.06 -21.20 -3.27
C LEU A 1168 0.95 -22.27 -3.30
N ALA A 1169 0.63 -22.81 -4.47
CA ALA A 1169 -0.35 -23.87 -4.64
C ALA A 1169 0.09 -25.16 -3.94
N ALA A 1170 1.38 -25.50 -4.01
CA ALA A 1170 1.96 -26.63 -3.27
C ALA A 1170 1.91 -26.39 -1.76
N TYR A 1171 2.28 -25.19 -1.29
CA TYR A 1171 2.18 -24.80 0.12
C TYR A 1171 0.74 -24.88 0.63
N GLY A 1172 -0.21 -24.25 -0.07
CA GLY A 1172 -1.63 -24.27 0.29
C GLY A 1172 -2.19 -25.69 0.27
N SER A 1173 -1.81 -26.52 -0.71
CA SER A 1173 -2.24 -27.92 -0.79
C SER A 1173 -1.67 -28.78 0.34
N ARG A 1174 -0.42 -28.50 0.77
CA ARG A 1174 0.21 -29.15 1.93
C ARG A 1174 -0.50 -28.74 3.22
N LEU A 1175 -0.70 -27.44 3.43
CA LEU A 1175 -1.43 -26.92 4.59
C LEU A 1175 -2.85 -27.50 4.66
N ALA A 1176 -3.54 -27.56 3.52
CA ALA A 1176 -4.85 -28.16 3.38
C ALA A 1176 -4.86 -29.66 3.68
N GLU A 1177 -3.81 -30.40 3.29
CA GLU A 1177 -3.66 -31.82 3.63
C GLU A 1177 -3.42 -32.04 5.13
N GLU A 1178 -2.47 -31.28 5.70
CA GLU A 1178 -2.12 -31.34 7.11
C GLU A 1178 -3.36 -31.03 7.96
N ALA A 1179 -4.04 -29.91 7.67
CA ALA A 1179 -5.28 -29.51 8.32
C ALA A 1179 -6.40 -30.56 8.18
N PHE A 1180 -6.60 -31.09 6.97
CA PHE A 1180 -7.61 -32.13 6.73
C PHE A 1180 -7.30 -33.42 7.51
N THR A 1181 -6.04 -33.85 7.52
CA THR A 1181 -5.60 -35.03 8.25
C THR A 1181 -5.84 -34.86 9.75
N THR A 1182 -5.46 -33.70 10.31
CA THR A 1182 -5.73 -33.37 11.71
C THR A 1182 -7.23 -33.39 12.02
N ILE A 1183 -8.08 -32.83 11.17
CA ILE A 1183 -9.55 -32.86 11.36
C ILE A 1183 -10.09 -34.30 11.34
N ILE A 1184 -9.64 -35.14 10.42
CA ILE A 1184 -10.12 -36.52 10.32
C ILE A 1184 -9.64 -37.37 11.50
N GLU A 1185 -8.39 -37.21 11.93
CA GLU A 1185 -7.84 -37.90 13.10
C GLU A 1185 -8.59 -37.49 14.39
N ASP A 1186 -8.80 -36.18 14.59
CA ASP A 1186 -9.54 -35.63 15.72
C ASP A 1186 -11.02 -36.07 15.69
N ALA A 1187 -11.67 -36.03 14.53
CA ALA A 1187 -13.05 -36.51 14.37
C ALA A 1187 -13.19 -38.02 14.63
N LEU A 1188 -12.20 -38.83 14.24
CA LEU A 1188 -12.16 -40.27 14.53
C LEU A 1188 -12.03 -40.53 16.03
N GLU A 1189 -11.11 -39.86 16.70
CA GLU A 1189 -10.90 -39.97 18.15
C GLU A 1189 -12.17 -39.57 18.92
N GLN A 1190 -12.76 -38.42 18.59
CA GLN A 1190 -13.97 -37.93 19.24
C GLN A 1190 -15.20 -38.83 18.99
N ALA A 1191 -15.30 -39.43 17.79
CA ALA A 1191 -16.34 -40.40 17.47
C ALA A 1191 -16.18 -41.73 18.21
N GLU A 1192 -14.95 -42.25 18.30
CA GLU A 1192 -14.65 -43.48 19.06
C GLU A 1192 -14.94 -43.29 20.55
N ASP A 1193 -14.55 -42.15 21.12
CA ASP A 1193 -14.84 -41.78 22.51
C ASP A 1193 -16.35 -41.70 22.78
N PHE A 1194 -17.11 -41.04 21.90
CA PHE A 1194 -18.57 -40.93 22.04
C PHE A 1194 -19.27 -42.30 22.02
N ILE A 1195 -18.86 -43.17 21.10
CA ILE A 1195 -19.43 -44.53 21.02
C ILE A 1195 -19.01 -45.38 22.22
N SER A 1196 -17.78 -45.23 22.70
CA SER A 1196 -17.29 -45.92 23.89
C SER A 1196 -18.13 -45.55 25.12
N SER A 1197 -18.43 -44.26 25.32
CA SER A 1197 -19.36 -43.79 26.37
C SER A 1197 -20.74 -44.43 26.26
N LEU A 1198 -21.30 -44.53 25.05
CA LEU A 1198 -22.60 -45.18 24.83
C LEU A 1198 -22.54 -46.70 25.10
N GLN A 1199 -21.45 -47.37 24.73
CA GLN A 1199 -21.27 -48.81 25.00
C GLN A 1199 -21.17 -49.09 26.51
N GLU A 1200 -20.46 -48.26 27.28
CA GLU A 1200 -20.39 -48.38 28.74
C GLU A 1200 -21.74 -48.08 29.40
N LEU A 1201 -22.51 -47.12 28.87
CA LEU A 1201 -23.88 -46.84 29.29
C LEU A 1201 -24.80 -48.06 29.15
N PHE A 1202 -24.86 -48.66 27.96
CA PHE A 1202 -25.68 -49.86 27.73
C PHE A 1202 -25.12 -51.11 28.43
N GLY A 1203 -23.80 -51.16 28.69
CA GLY A 1203 -23.12 -52.22 29.44
C GLY A 1203 -23.35 -52.19 30.96
N GLY A 1204 -24.05 -51.16 31.47
CA GLY A 1204 -24.34 -50.98 32.89
C GLY A 1204 -23.23 -50.32 33.71
N GLY A 1205 -22.24 -49.70 33.06
CA GLY A 1205 -21.10 -49.01 33.68
C GLY A 1205 -21.37 -47.56 34.06
N LEU A 1206 -22.42 -46.91 33.51
CA LEU A 1206 -22.83 -45.55 33.85
C LEU A 1206 -24.14 -45.52 34.63
N ASP A 1207 -24.15 -44.84 35.78
CA ASP A 1207 -25.37 -44.62 36.57
C ASP A 1207 -26.19 -43.48 35.96
N VAL A 1208 -27.44 -43.77 35.60
CA VAL A 1208 -28.39 -42.79 35.05
C VAL A 1208 -28.64 -41.65 36.04
N GLN A 1209 -28.59 -41.95 37.35
CA GLN A 1209 -28.70 -40.94 38.40
C GLN A 1209 -27.52 -39.97 38.37
N GLN A 1210 -26.30 -40.49 38.17
CA GLN A 1210 -25.09 -39.68 38.07
C GLN A 1210 -25.11 -38.77 36.83
N LEU A 1211 -25.59 -39.24 35.67
CA LEU A 1211 -25.77 -38.40 34.48
C LEU A 1211 -26.83 -37.30 34.69
N GLN A 1212 -27.93 -37.62 35.37
CA GLN A 1212 -28.98 -36.65 35.70
C GLN A 1212 -28.46 -35.57 36.64
N ASP A 1213 -27.66 -35.95 37.65
CA ASP A 1213 -27.04 -35.03 38.60
C ASP A 1213 -26.02 -34.14 37.89
N SER A 1214 -25.14 -34.70 37.04
CA SER A 1214 -24.19 -33.93 36.22
C SER A 1214 -24.88 -32.97 35.24
N LEU A 1215 -26.00 -33.38 34.61
CA LEU A 1215 -26.77 -32.50 33.73
C LEU A 1215 -27.41 -31.34 34.51
N ASN A 1216 -27.92 -31.61 35.72
CA ASN A 1216 -28.49 -30.58 36.59
C ASN A 1216 -27.42 -29.57 37.04
N GLU A 1217 -26.23 -30.03 37.41
CA GLU A 1217 -25.09 -29.18 37.76
C GLU A 1217 -24.59 -28.37 36.55
N MET A 1218 -24.49 -28.97 35.36
CA MET A 1218 -24.15 -28.25 34.12
C MET A 1218 -25.21 -27.23 33.72
N THR A 1219 -26.50 -27.53 33.92
CA THR A 1219 -27.60 -26.60 33.65
C THR A 1219 -27.63 -25.45 34.65
N LEU A 1220 -27.20 -25.70 35.90
CA LEU A 1220 -27.01 -24.66 36.90
C LEU A 1220 -25.82 -23.76 36.54
N LEU A 1221 -24.73 -24.35 36.04
CA LEU A 1221 -23.56 -23.63 35.53
C LEU A 1221 -23.84 -22.77 34.31
N LEU A 1222 -24.79 -23.14 33.45
CA LEU A 1222 -25.19 -22.39 32.26
C LEU A 1222 -26.17 -21.25 32.54
N LYS A 1223 -26.86 -21.27 33.70
CA LYS A 1223 -27.82 -20.24 34.15
C LYS A 1223 -27.14 -19.17 34.97
#